data_AF-A0A255HP35-F1
#
_entry.id   AF-A0A255HP35-F1
#
_cell.length_a   1.000
_cell.length_b   1.000
_cell.length_c   1.000
_cell.angle_alpha   90.00
_cell.angle_beta   90.00
_cell.angle_gamma   90.00
#
_symmetry.space_group_name_H-M   'P 1'
#
loop_
_entity.id
_entity.type
_entity.pdbx_description
1 polymer ?
#
loop_
_entity_poly.entity_id
_entity_poly.type
_entity_poly.pdbx_seq_one_letter_code
_entity_poly.pdbx_strand_id
1 'polypeptide(L)'
;MFQLFGFGGARCPRCEHKNAAAAGYCAQCGLALGTPGNDTVLHANEWRLADDQLALFFGVRELSSLFGAAARRLQVPQQARAWIVQSDAFTSVPFGDYDSATFFARLPQLLPARPAEVLIARAAPLSLTFDLPALASTEQLQIAATFQVDISLGQPDAFARQFMRAPGAVTLAHLHALLLPSVRQIALEFTGSRALREMDANADLRPQFNERLQSSLTQRLAPSGLSVPRVETLALRHDKLAGDDSCIGTLWLGAPQTPGGADALERGKQLDQLYDEEELQRIAREALTLRHAQRRMELQQDAKVGQAELAHQEAERLQALRGRQIDLYGRILEAKSQRQALDHGAAVVLEELKQELAKKGATHADEAAQWQHLRALAAIKMRSELELSQLDGREQLQLAQQRFTHQVHLQAIAQQVESALLIDDEAGRRAQLARLHKTEQDAAQREAQLEAEQHKAAWQGAVLATAARKREAERVQEWEDQMQLARQRELLRAEAHKDEAAQVQAAEIAEKVAVLRRGGARDDAIAQQEKLLRTIEADGVHARQLQQQAHQAQLDALAVEEQRQQLRQLEQEAQWQRDLLAMSQQREHDYARWKSDYEALVAQQAHAAELARIDIDRIDKIGTLSDTGKVAMAAAPNASVLAQVLKTQLQAGMSAEQIHALAALAAAENSIAPLDAMRMAQEGVAQERGYLEAQAERERRQQLDLIALQNAAHSHGLNAQAQLGVAVAQAVAGSTPARCCSNGHALRSGHPEDKFCAACGVALQP
;
A
#
# COMPACT_ATOMS: atom_id res chain seq x y z
N MET A 1 -11.55 -16.11 47.42
CA MET A 1 -11.19 -15.17 48.49
C MET A 1 -10.56 -13.90 47.88
N PHE A 2 -11.31 -13.16 47.06
CA PHE A 2 -10.96 -11.80 46.58
C PHE A 2 -12.26 -11.03 46.28
N GLN A 3 -13.04 -10.82 47.34
CA GLN A 3 -13.83 -9.60 47.50
C GLN A 3 -13.00 -8.77 48.48
N LEU A 4 -12.50 -7.62 48.05
CA LEU A 4 -12.13 -6.44 48.85
C LEU A 4 -11.20 -5.58 47.97
N PHE A 5 -11.58 -4.31 47.79
CA PHE A 5 -10.94 -3.27 46.97
C PHE A 5 -11.35 -3.20 45.49
N GLY A 6 -12.65 -3.00 45.27
CA GLY A 6 -13.17 -2.38 44.06
C GLY A 6 -13.34 -0.88 44.26
N PHE A 7 -12.51 -0.06 43.60
CA PHE A 7 -12.81 1.34 43.34
C PHE A 7 -12.44 1.67 41.89
N GLY A 8 -13.47 2.06 41.12
CA GLY A 8 -13.32 2.48 39.73
C GLY A 8 -14.65 2.51 38.98
N GLY A 9 -15.72 2.95 39.63
CA GLY A 9 -17.00 3.19 38.98
C GLY A 9 -17.08 4.65 38.52
N ALA A 10 -17.43 4.90 37.26
CA ALA A 10 -17.63 6.26 36.75
C ALA A 10 -18.79 6.94 37.49
N ARG A 11 -18.54 8.14 38.05
CA ARG A 11 -19.60 8.97 38.63
C ARG A 11 -20.43 9.57 37.51
N CYS A 12 -21.76 9.49 37.65
CA CYS A 12 -22.65 10.14 36.70
C CYS A 12 -22.48 11.68 36.79
N PRO A 13 -22.24 12.39 35.68
CA PRO A 13 -22.06 13.84 35.68
C PRO A 13 -23.35 14.63 35.92
N ARG A 14 -24.49 13.98 36.18
CA ARG A 14 -25.81 14.62 36.39
C ARG A 14 -26.43 14.37 37.76
N CYS A 15 -26.16 13.21 38.37
CA CYS A 15 -26.70 12.83 39.67
C CYS A 15 -25.64 12.30 40.64
N GLU A 16 -24.37 12.37 40.25
CA GLU A 16 -23.18 11.94 41.00
C GLU A 16 -23.17 10.45 41.46
N HIS A 17 -24.16 9.67 41.02
CA HIS A 17 -24.28 8.26 41.34
C HIS A 17 -23.06 7.49 40.81
N LYS A 18 -22.47 6.65 41.66
CA LYS A 18 -21.35 5.78 41.29
C LYS A 18 -21.88 4.56 40.55
N ASN A 19 -21.58 4.44 39.26
CA ASN A 19 -22.03 3.31 38.43
C ASN A 19 -20.92 2.25 38.33
N ALA A 20 -21.27 1.01 37.98
CA ALA A 20 -20.28 -0.04 37.72
C ALA A 20 -19.39 0.30 36.50
N ALA A 21 -18.14 -0.18 36.48
CA ALA A 21 -17.14 0.16 35.46
C ALA A 21 -17.53 -0.19 34.01
N ALA A 22 -18.46 -1.16 33.82
CA ALA A 22 -18.93 -1.62 32.51
C ALA A 22 -20.32 -1.08 32.12
N ALA A 23 -20.91 -0.17 32.90
CA ALA A 23 -22.23 0.39 32.58
C ALA A 23 -22.11 1.48 31.50
N GLY A 24 -22.91 1.40 30.43
CA GLY A 24 -23.00 2.45 29.41
C GLY A 24 -23.94 3.62 29.78
N TYR A 25 -24.90 3.38 30.68
CA TYR A 25 -25.85 4.39 31.18
C TYR A 25 -25.89 4.38 32.71
N CYS A 26 -26.21 5.54 33.30
CA CYS A 26 -26.40 5.66 34.73
C CYS A 26 -27.66 4.91 35.20
N ALA A 27 -27.52 4.09 36.24
CA ALA A 27 -28.63 3.30 36.79
C ALA A 27 -29.72 4.16 37.44
N GLN A 28 -29.39 5.37 37.90
CA GLN A 28 -30.33 6.25 38.64
C GLN A 28 -31.04 7.29 37.76
N CYS A 29 -30.36 7.85 36.75
CA CYS A 29 -30.94 8.92 35.91
C CYS A 29 -30.96 8.62 34.41
N GLY A 30 -30.47 7.45 33.99
CA GLY A 30 -30.53 7.02 32.59
C GLY A 30 -29.60 7.75 31.61
N LEU A 31 -28.73 8.67 32.06
CA LEU A 31 -27.78 9.40 31.22
C LEU A 31 -26.61 8.50 30.78
N ALA A 32 -26.14 8.65 29.54
CA ALA A 32 -24.96 7.95 29.03
C ALA A 32 -23.69 8.36 29.80
N LEU A 33 -22.92 7.37 30.24
CA LEU A 33 -21.67 7.57 30.97
C LEU A 33 -20.55 7.95 30.00
N GLY A 34 -19.78 9.01 30.31
CA GLY A 34 -18.80 9.62 29.41
C GLY A 34 -19.20 10.98 28.84
N THR A 35 -20.44 11.42 29.07
CA THR A 35 -20.89 12.78 28.71
C THR A 35 -20.08 13.85 29.48
N PRO A 36 -19.62 14.94 28.84
CA PRO A 36 -18.91 16.03 29.53
C PRO A 36 -19.82 16.70 30.57
N GLY A 37 -19.26 17.05 31.72
CA GLY A 37 -19.96 17.73 32.82
C GLY A 37 -20.25 19.20 32.49
N ASN A 38 -21.27 19.45 31.67
CA ASN A 38 -21.79 20.81 31.45
C ASN A 38 -22.94 21.07 32.44
N ASP A 39 -22.66 21.83 33.51
CA ASP A 39 -23.59 22.05 34.61
C ASP A 39 -24.89 22.72 34.19
N THR A 40 -24.87 23.64 33.22
CA THR A 40 -26.08 24.31 32.72
C THR A 40 -27.00 23.31 32.02
N VAL A 41 -26.44 22.45 31.16
CA VAL A 41 -27.20 21.49 30.36
C VAL A 41 -27.67 20.29 31.16
N LEU A 42 -26.81 19.75 32.04
CA LEU A 42 -27.06 18.48 32.72
C LEU A 42 -27.71 18.65 34.10
N HIS A 43 -27.32 19.68 34.88
CA HIS A 43 -27.83 19.92 36.23
C HIS A 43 -29.00 20.91 36.26
N ALA A 44 -28.87 22.05 35.59
CA ALA A 44 -29.93 23.08 35.53
C ALA A 44 -31.02 22.80 34.48
N ASN A 45 -30.82 21.81 33.60
CA ASN A 45 -31.71 21.50 32.46
C ASN A 45 -31.95 22.73 31.54
N GLU A 46 -30.97 23.62 31.45
CA GLU A 46 -30.94 24.72 30.50
C GLU A 46 -30.06 24.30 29.33
N TRP A 47 -30.63 24.13 28.12
CA TRP A 47 -29.89 23.72 26.94
C TRP A 47 -29.05 24.86 26.34
N ARG A 48 -28.17 25.41 27.17
CA ARG A 48 -27.23 26.48 26.85
C ARG A 48 -25.82 25.89 26.76
N LEU A 49 -25.22 26.05 25.58
CA LEU A 49 -23.83 25.67 25.32
C LEU A 49 -22.85 26.68 25.93
N ALA A 50 -21.65 26.21 26.28
CA ALA A 50 -20.55 27.10 26.65
C ALA A 50 -20.05 27.90 25.42
N ASP A 51 -19.38 29.03 25.66
CA ASP A 51 -18.93 29.95 24.59
C ASP A 51 -17.96 29.31 23.60
N ASP A 52 -17.23 28.29 24.02
CA ASP A 52 -16.26 27.52 23.23
C ASP A 52 -16.85 26.25 22.57
N GLN A 53 -18.15 25.99 22.74
CA GLN A 53 -18.82 24.79 22.23
C GLN A 53 -19.71 25.10 21.03
N LEU A 54 -19.49 24.35 19.94
CA LEU A 54 -20.36 24.36 18.77
C LEU A 54 -21.57 23.45 18.98
N ALA A 55 -21.34 22.25 19.49
CA ALA A 55 -22.37 21.26 19.74
C ALA A 55 -22.05 20.36 20.93
N LEU A 56 -23.09 19.88 21.60
CA LEU A 56 -23.02 18.95 22.71
C LEU A 56 -24.01 17.81 22.47
N PHE A 57 -23.53 16.59 22.69
CA PHE A 57 -24.25 15.37 22.40
C PHE A 57 -24.24 14.42 23.60
N PHE A 58 -25.42 13.90 23.96
CA PHE A 58 -25.55 12.90 24.99
C PHE A 58 -26.74 11.96 24.77
N GLY A 59 -26.56 10.70 25.17
CA GLY A 59 -27.58 9.67 25.09
C GLY A 59 -28.36 9.53 26.41
N VAL A 60 -29.62 9.14 26.30
CA VAL A 60 -30.49 8.85 27.44
C VAL A 60 -31.24 7.54 27.21
N ARG A 61 -31.31 6.68 28.23
CA ARG A 61 -31.96 5.36 28.17
C ARG A 61 -33.47 5.43 27.94
N GLU A 62 -34.13 6.41 28.55
CA GLU A 62 -35.55 6.71 28.33
C GLU A 62 -35.71 8.23 28.22
N LEU A 63 -36.33 8.71 27.14
CA LEU A 63 -36.49 10.14 26.89
C LEU A 63 -37.21 10.88 28.03
N SER A 64 -38.14 10.21 28.73
CA SER A 64 -38.81 10.72 29.93
C SER A 64 -37.84 11.12 31.06
N SER A 65 -36.67 10.47 31.15
CA SER A 65 -35.68 10.73 32.19
C SER A 65 -34.90 12.04 32.00
N LEU A 66 -35.06 12.74 30.87
CA LEU A 66 -34.59 14.12 30.69
C LEU A 66 -35.19 15.08 31.71
N PHE A 67 -36.42 14.84 32.17
CA PHE A 67 -37.10 15.70 33.14
C PHE A 67 -36.78 15.32 34.60
N GLY A 68 -36.12 14.18 34.85
CA GLY A 68 -35.73 13.76 36.20
C GLY A 68 -36.93 13.70 37.18
N ALA A 69 -36.78 14.30 38.36
CA ALA A 69 -37.88 14.46 39.32
C ALA A 69 -38.94 15.45 38.79
N ALA A 70 -40.23 15.19 39.07
CA ALA A 70 -41.41 15.80 38.45
C ALA A 70 -41.56 17.35 38.50
N ALA A 71 -40.59 18.09 39.04
CA ALA A 71 -40.59 19.55 39.18
C ALA A 71 -39.58 20.30 38.29
N ARG A 72 -38.76 19.61 37.47
CA ARG A 72 -37.76 20.28 36.62
C ARG A 72 -38.33 20.65 35.25
N ARG A 73 -38.16 21.91 34.88
CA ARG A 73 -38.49 22.44 33.54
C ARG A 73 -37.29 22.32 32.61
N LEU A 74 -37.54 22.09 31.33
CA LEU A 74 -36.54 22.14 30.27
C LEU A 74 -36.61 23.50 29.59
N GLN A 75 -35.50 24.24 29.58
CA GLN A 75 -35.42 25.52 28.89
C GLN A 75 -34.54 25.40 27.64
N VAL A 76 -35.13 25.69 26.46
CA VAL A 76 -34.41 25.74 25.19
C VAL A 76 -34.28 27.20 24.75
N PRO A 77 -33.09 27.82 24.90
CA PRO A 77 -32.90 29.23 24.54
C PRO A 77 -32.87 29.42 23.03
N GLN A 78 -33.24 30.62 22.55
CA GLN A 78 -33.24 30.96 21.12
C GLN A 78 -31.85 30.87 20.44
N GLN A 79 -30.79 30.89 21.25
CA GLN A 79 -29.39 30.81 20.79
C GLN A 79 -28.93 29.36 20.53
N ALA A 80 -29.72 28.36 20.93
CA ALA A 80 -29.45 26.95 20.71
C ALA A 80 -30.50 26.33 19.79
N ARG A 81 -30.05 25.40 18.95
CA ARG A 81 -30.90 24.51 18.16
C ARG A 81 -30.73 23.10 18.71
N ALA A 82 -31.83 22.43 19.00
CA ALA A 82 -31.78 21.09 19.54
C ALA A 82 -32.52 20.10 18.65
N TRP A 83 -31.96 18.90 18.53
CA TRP A 83 -32.54 17.77 17.83
C TRP A 83 -32.55 16.55 18.73
N ILE A 84 -33.60 15.76 18.62
CA ILE A 84 -33.71 14.47 19.26
C ILE A 84 -33.70 13.41 18.18
N VAL A 85 -32.83 12.42 18.36
CA VAL A 85 -32.67 11.29 17.46
C VAL A 85 -33.27 10.06 18.12
N GLN A 86 -34.28 9.47 17.47
CA GLN A 86 -34.88 8.19 17.86
C GLN A 86 -35.03 7.31 16.62
N SER A 87 -34.46 6.10 16.63
CA SER A 87 -34.58 5.14 15.53
C SER A 87 -34.23 5.76 14.16
N ASP A 88 -33.12 6.49 14.08
CA ASP A 88 -32.63 7.26 12.91
C ASP A 88 -33.52 8.42 12.43
N ALA A 89 -34.61 8.76 13.13
CA ALA A 89 -35.41 9.93 12.84
C ALA A 89 -34.92 11.15 13.65
N PHE A 90 -34.64 12.26 12.95
CA PHE A 90 -34.27 13.55 13.55
C PHE A 90 -35.48 14.45 13.73
N THR A 91 -35.82 14.78 14.98
CA THR A 91 -36.90 15.72 15.31
C THR A 91 -36.34 17.00 15.90
N SER A 92 -36.59 18.16 15.27
CA SER A 92 -36.17 19.46 15.79
C SER A 92 -37.05 19.92 16.96
N VAL A 93 -36.42 20.37 18.05
CA VAL A 93 -37.11 20.92 19.22
C VAL A 93 -37.16 22.45 19.09
N PRO A 94 -38.36 23.08 19.16
CA PRO A 94 -38.48 24.54 19.13
C PRO A 94 -37.92 25.18 20.41
N PHE A 95 -37.64 26.48 20.35
CA PHE A 95 -37.27 27.26 21.54
C PHE A 95 -38.47 27.43 22.48
N GLY A 96 -38.22 27.47 23.78
CA GLY A 96 -39.25 27.67 24.80
C GLY A 96 -38.99 26.89 26.08
N ASP A 97 -39.89 27.11 27.04
CA ASP A 97 -39.91 26.40 28.32
C ASP A 97 -40.91 25.25 28.26
N TYR A 98 -40.45 24.05 28.62
CA TYR A 98 -41.23 22.82 28.53
C TYR A 98 -41.29 22.12 29.89
N ASP A 99 -42.51 21.76 30.28
CA ASP A 99 -42.78 20.75 31.31
C ASP A 99 -42.93 19.38 30.60
N SER A 100 -42.77 18.26 31.32
CA SER A 100 -42.83 16.92 30.71
C SER A 100 -44.11 16.69 29.88
N ALA A 101 -45.28 17.10 30.38
CA ALA A 101 -46.55 16.95 29.67
C ALA A 101 -46.67 17.85 28.43
N THR A 102 -46.15 19.08 28.49
CA THR A 102 -46.21 20.03 27.37
C THR A 102 -45.20 19.72 26.28
N PHE A 103 -44.08 19.08 26.64
CA PHE A 103 -43.04 18.61 25.72
C PHE A 103 -43.56 17.55 24.75
N PHE A 104 -44.12 16.45 25.27
CA PHE A 104 -44.66 15.36 24.44
C PHE A 104 -45.96 15.75 23.70
N ALA A 105 -46.73 16.70 24.23
CA ALA A 105 -47.89 17.24 23.54
C ALA A 105 -47.52 18.06 22.28
N ARG A 106 -46.40 18.80 22.32
CA ARG A 106 -45.91 19.57 21.17
C ARG A 106 -45.11 18.74 20.17
N LEU A 107 -44.49 17.64 20.62
CA LEU A 107 -43.69 16.74 19.79
C LEU A 107 -44.23 15.30 19.87
N PRO A 108 -45.41 15.01 19.29
CA PRO A 108 -46.08 13.70 19.40
C PRO A 108 -45.32 12.57 18.69
N GLN A 109 -44.33 12.90 17.84
CA GLN A 109 -43.50 11.93 17.13
C GLN A 109 -42.47 11.26 18.05
N LEU A 110 -42.19 11.84 19.23
CA LEU A 110 -41.21 11.34 20.18
C LEU A 110 -41.85 10.37 21.19
N LEU A 111 -41.24 9.20 21.37
CA LEU A 111 -41.72 8.17 22.29
C LEU A 111 -41.01 8.28 23.65
N PRO A 112 -41.73 8.42 24.78
CA PRO A 112 -41.14 8.71 26.09
C PRO A 112 -40.32 7.55 26.68
N ALA A 113 -40.71 6.30 26.40
CA ALA A 113 -40.09 5.10 26.96
C ALA A 113 -39.03 4.46 26.04
N ARG A 114 -38.58 5.18 24.99
CA ARG A 114 -37.51 4.73 24.10
C ARG A 114 -36.20 5.44 24.40
N PRO A 115 -35.04 4.79 24.14
CA PRO A 115 -33.76 5.47 24.18
C PRO A 115 -33.75 6.57 23.12
N ALA A 116 -33.11 7.68 23.48
CA ALA A 116 -33.01 8.83 22.62
C ALA A 116 -31.64 9.46 22.78
N GLU A 117 -31.18 10.07 21.71
CA GLU A 117 -29.97 10.85 21.71
C GLU A 117 -30.31 12.31 21.48
N VAL A 118 -29.69 13.20 22.25
CA VAL A 118 -29.95 14.63 22.22
C VAL A 118 -28.73 15.33 21.65
N LEU A 119 -28.93 16.07 20.57
CA LEU A 119 -27.95 16.95 19.95
C LEU A 119 -28.36 18.39 20.18
N ILE A 120 -27.51 19.17 20.84
CA ILE A 120 -27.68 20.61 21.02
C ILE A 120 -26.56 21.29 20.24
N ALA A 121 -26.88 22.16 19.29
CA ALA A 121 -25.90 22.95 18.55
C ALA A 121 -26.20 24.45 18.64
N ARG A 122 -25.17 25.26 18.41
CA ARG A 122 -25.28 26.73 18.41
C ARG A 122 -26.06 27.20 17.18
N ALA A 123 -26.96 28.17 17.34
CA ALA A 123 -27.74 28.75 16.24
C ALA A 123 -26.93 29.78 15.43
N ALA A 124 -26.04 30.51 16.09
CA ALA A 124 -25.13 31.48 15.47
C ALA A 124 -23.83 30.80 15.00
N PRO A 125 -23.20 31.30 13.92
CA PRO A 125 -21.90 30.79 13.50
C PRO A 125 -20.82 31.07 14.55
N LEU A 126 -19.83 30.20 14.57
CA LEU A 126 -18.69 30.23 15.48
C LEU A 126 -17.43 30.62 14.71
N SER A 127 -16.77 31.70 15.11
CA SER A 127 -15.58 32.21 14.45
C SER A 127 -14.31 31.53 14.99
N LEU A 128 -13.52 30.93 14.08
CA LEU A 128 -12.20 30.37 14.37
C LEU A 128 -11.11 31.22 13.73
N THR A 129 -10.09 31.59 14.53
CA THR A 129 -8.89 32.26 14.02
C THR A 129 -7.78 31.24 13.76
N PHE A 130 -7.18 31.31 12.58
CA PHE A 130 -6.07 30.44 12.16
C PHE A 130 -4.84 31.29 11.87
N ASP A 131 -3.75 31.05 12.58
CA ASP A 131 -2.46 31.66 12.34
C ASP A 131 -1.53 30.68 11.63
N LEU A 132 -1.15 31.01 10.39
CA LEU A 132 -0.28 30.20 9.55
C LEU A 132 1.06 30.91 9.36
N PRO A 133 2.08 30.58 10.16
CA PRO A 133 3.44 31.05 9.92
C PRO A 133 4.09 30.29 8.75
N ALA A 134 4.93 31.00 7.98
CA ALA A 134 5.80 30.44 6.94
C ALA A 134 5.08 29.71 5.77
N LEU A 135 4.17 30.41 5.10
CA LEU A 135 3.67 30.04 3.77
C LEU A 135 4.68 30.47 2.70
N ALA A 136 5.10 29.55 1.84
CA ALA A 136 6.07 29.84 0.78
C ALA A 136 5.37 30.42 -0.46
N SER A 137 5.92 31.51 -1.01
CA SER A 137 5.53 32.04 -2.32
C SER A 137 6.18 31.28 -3.48
N THR A 138 5.89 31.66 -4.74
CA THR A 138 6.60 31.10 -5.93
C THR A 138 8.11 31.29 -5.87
N GLU A 139 8.56 32.36 -5.23
CA GLU A 139 9.95 32.73 -5.02
C GLU A 139 10.54 32.08 -3.74
N GLN A 140 9.77 31.22 -3.06
CA GLN A 140 10.09 30.60 -1.77
C GLN A 140 10.29 31.59 -0.62
N LEU A 141 9.71 32.79 -0.72
CA LEU A 141 9.70 33.75 0.37
C LEU A 141 8.63 33.36 1.40
N GLN A 142 8.95 33.52 2.69
CA GLN A 142 8.06 33.13 3.78
C GLN A 142 7.08 34.24 4.13
N ILE A 143 5.79 33.91 4.11
CA ILE A 143 4.67 34.81 4.36
C ILE A 143 3.85 34.23 5.52
N ALA A 144 3.47 35.06 6.48
CA ALA A 144 2.53 34.69 7.52
C ALA A 144 1.11 35.14 7.14
N ALA A 145 0.13 34.29 7.38
CA ALA A 145 -1.27 34.61 7.11
C ALA A 145 -2.16 34.29 8.32
N THR A 146 -3.09 35.19 8.62
CA THR A 146 -4.12 35.01 9.64
C THR A 146 -5.49 35.03 8.99
N PHE A 147 -6.31 34.02 9.27
CA PHE A 147 -7.67 33.86 8.75
C PHE A 147 -8.68 33.81 9.87
N GLN A 148 -9.87 34.34 9.63
CA GLN A 148 -11.07 34.09 10.41
C GLN A 148 -12.04 33.25 9.57
N VAL A 149 -12.42 32.09 10.08
CA VAL A 149 -13.36 31.17 9.43
C VAL A 149 -14.58 31.04 10.33
N ASP A 150 -15.73 31.45 9.83
CA ASP A 150 -17.00 31.27 10.51
C ASP A 150 -17.58 29.91 10.16
N ILE A 151 -17.98 29.14 11.17
CA ILE A 151 -18.50 27.77 11.02
C ILE A 151 -19.88 27.67 11.62
N SER A 152 -20.79 27.03 10.89
CA SER A 152 -22.12 26.70 11.36
C SER A 152 -22.46 25.24 11.08
N LEU A 153 -23.48 24.74 11.78
CA LEU A 153 -24.07 23.44 11.49
C LEU A 153 -24.90 23.53 10.21
N GLY A 154 -24.52 22.77 9.18
CA GLY A 154 -25.22 22.74 7.89
C GLY A 154 -26.27 21.62 7.84
N GLN A 155 -25.82 20.37 7.91
CA GLN A 155 -26.67 19.18 7.88
C GLN A 155 -26.57 18.41 9.22
N PRO A 156 -27.63 18.42 10.06
CA PRO A 156 -27.60 17.78 11.37
C PRO A 156 -27.41 16.25 11.27
N ASP A 157 -28.00 15.60 10.28
CA ASP A 157 -27.95 14.14 10.12
C ASP A 157 -26.56 13.63 9.72
N ALA A 158 -25.82 14.40 8.92
CA ALA A 158 -24.44 14.08 8.53
C ALA A 158 -23.47 14.36 9.69
N PHE A 159 -23.67 15.48 10.40
CA PHE A 159 -22.92 15.82 11.60
C PHE A 159 -23.05 14.76 12.68
N ALA A 160 -24.28 14.31 12.91
CA ALA A 160 -24.60 13.26 13.86
C ALA A 160 -23.83 11.96 13.58
N ARG A 161 -23.86 11.46 12.34
CA ARG A 161 -23.18 10.20 11.98
C ARG A 161 -21.67 10.22 12.17
N GLN A 162 -21.04 11.38 12.00
CA GLN A 162 -19.59 11.52 12.11
C GLN A 162 -19.13 11.76 13.55
N PHE A 163 -19.85 12.59 14.31
CA PHE A 163 -19.42 13.04 15.63
C PHE A 163 -20.12 12.32 16.80
N MET A 164 -21.22 11.59 16.58
CA MET A 164 -22.00 10.93 17.64
C MET A 164 -21.61 9.46 17.92
N ARG A 165 -20.39 9.04 17.57
CA ARG A 165 -19.93 7.67 17.93
C ARG A 165 -19.72 7.48 19.44
N ALA A 166 -19.57 8.57 20.19
CA ALA A 166 -19.51 8.60 21.66
C ALA A 166 -20.16 9.89 22.21
N PRO A 167 -20.72 9.88 23.43
CA PRO A 167 -21.22 11.10 24.08
C PRO A 167 -20.08 12.09 24.31
N GLY A 168 -20.28 13.37 23.98
CA GLY A 168 -19.19 14.34 23.89
C GLY A 168 -19.61 15.76 23.54
N ALA A 169 -18.66 16.69 23.60
CA ALA A 169 -18.83 18.08 23.15
C ALA A 169 -17.81 18.40 22.05
N VAL A 170 -18.25 19.09 21.00
CA VAL A 170 -17.40 19.59 19.93
C VAL A 170 -17.00 21.02 20.27
N THR A 171 -15.73 21.17 20.67
CA THR A 171 -15.15 22.45 21.11
C THR A 171 -14.43 23.17 19.96
N LEU A 172 -14.19 24.47 20.15
CA LEU A 172 -13.36 25.31 19.28
C LEU A 172 -11.99 24.67 19.01
N ALA A 173 -11.33 24.14 20.04
CA ALA A 173 -10.01 23.53 19.91
C ALA A 173 -10.02 22.28 19.00
N HIS A 174 -11.05 21.44 19.12
CA HIS A 174 -11.22 20.26 18.28
C HIS A 174 -11.45 20.65 16.80
N LEU A 175 -12.32 21.64 16.55
CA LEU A 175 -12.58 22.13 15.21
C LEU A 175 -11.36 22.82 14.59
N HIS A 176 -10.62 23.59 15.38
CA HIS A 176 -9.37 24.20 14.94
C HIS A 176 -8.35 23.14 14.51
N ALA A 177 -8.13 22.11 15.33
CA ALA A 177 -7.19 21.02 15.01
C ALA A 177 -7.58 20.25 13.74
N LEU A 178 -8.88 19.99 13.53
CA LEU A 178 -9.39 19.28 12.36
C LEU A 178 -9.20 20.08 11.07
N LEU A 179 -9.38 21.40 11.13
CA LEU A 179 -9.40 22.27 9.95
C LEU A 179 -8.03 22.83 9.57
N LEU A 180 -7.14 22.99 10.54
CA LEU A 180 -5.82 23.58 10.35
C LEU A 180 -5.04 22.99 9.16
N PRO A 181 -4.97 21.66 8.94
CA PRO A 181 -4.24 21.08 7.81
C PRO A 181 -4.85 21.47 6.46
N SER A 182 -6.19 21.48 6.37
CA SER A 182 -6.89 21.83 5.14
C SER A 182 -6.77 23.32 4.81
N VAL A 183 -6.94 24.20 5.81
CA VAL A 183 -6.75 25.64 5.65
C VAL A 183 -5.31 25.93 5.21
N ARG A 184 -4.32 25.28 5.84
CA ARG A 184 -2.90 25.43 5.48
C ARG A 184 -2.59 24.96 4.06
N GLN A 185 -3.12 23.81 3.65
CA GLN A 185 -2.90 23.30 2.30
C GLN A 185 -3.45 24.26 1.24
N ILE A 186 -4.70 24.72 1.39
CA ILE A 186 -5.33 25.64 0.44
C ILE A 186 -4.57 26.97 0.40
N ALA A 187 -4.13 27.45 1.57
CA ALA A 187 -3.30 28.64 1.67
C ALA A 187 -1.94 28.50 0.97
N LEU A 188 -1.27 27.35 1.12
CA LEU A 188 -0.01 27.05 0.44
C LEU A 188 -0.16 26.93 -1.07
N GLU A 189 -1.23 26.30 -1.57
CA GLU A 189 -1.48 26.21 -3.01
C GLU A 189 -1.74 27.60 -3.62
N PHE A 190 -2.45 28.47 -2.89
CA PHE A 190 -2.74 29.82 -3.35
C PHE A 190 -1.49 30.71 -3.32
N THR A 191 -0.77 30.74 -2.20
CA THR A 191 0.45 31.56 -2.04
C THR A 191 1.63 31.03 -2.88
N GLY A 192 1.80 29.71 -2.96
CA GLY A 192 2.89 29.07 -3.71
C GLY A 192 2.77 29.19 -5.24
N SER A 193 1.62 29.63 -5.76
CA SER A 193 1.41 29.90 -7.19
C SER A 193 1.54 31.38 -7.57
N ARG A 194 1.76 32.28 -6.59
CA ARG A 194 1.89 33.72 -6.81
C ARG A 194 3.21 34.28 -6.28
N ALA A 195 3.72 35.30 -6.97
CA ALA A 195 4.88 36.07 -6.53
C ALA A 195 4.46 37.13 -5.51
N LEU A 196 5.39 37.51 -4.62
CA LEU A 196 5.11 38.50 -3.56
C LEU A 196 4.64 39.85 -4.14
N ARG A 197 5.22 40.26 -5.28
CA ARG A 197 4.86 41.50 -6.00
C ARG A 197 3.43 41.49 -6.53
N GLU A 198 3.01 40.35 -7.05
CA GLU A 198 1.66 40.19 -7.60
C GLU A 198 0.62 40.23 -6.48
N MET A 199 0.97 39.66 -5.33
CA MET A 199 0.14 39.68 -4.13
C MET A 199 0.01 41.07 -3.51
N ASP A 200 1.06 41.90 -3.58
CA ASP A 200 1.07 43.31 -3.11
C ASP A 200 0.31 44.24 -4.07
N ALA A 201 0.50 44.08 -5.38
CA ALA A 201 -0.08 44.97 -6.39
C ALA A 201 -1.58 44.77 -6.65
N ASN A 202 -2.11 43.56 -6.44
CA ASN A 202 -3.48 43.20 -6.82
C ASN A 202 -4.41 43.06 -5.60
N ALA A 203 -5.22 44.09 -5.35
CA ALA A 203 -6.21 44.09 -4.28
C ALA A 203 -7.33 43.03 -4.45
N ASP A 204 -7.60 42.61 -5.68
CA ASP A 204 -8.62 41.61 -6.02
C ASP A 204 -8.24 40.17 -5.63
N LEU A 205 -6.98 39.92 -5.28
CA LEU A 205 -6.53 38.58 -4.87
C LEU A 205 -7.07 38.18 -3.49
N ARG A 206 -7.36 39.15 -2.63
CA ARG A 206 -7.94 38.90 -1.30
C ARG A 206 -9.34 38.30 -1.34
N PRO A 207 -10.33 38.87 -2.05
CA PRO A 207 -11.64 38.24 -2.17
C PRO A 207 -11.57 36.89 -2.90
N GLN A 208 -10.71 36.74 -3.93
CA GLN A 208 -10.49 35.45 -4.60
C GLN A 208 -9.93 34.39 -3.65
N PHE A 209 -9.03 34.77 -2.74
CA PHE A 209 -8.48 33.85 -1.76
C PHE A 209 -9.52 33.42 -0.73
N ASN A 210 -10.32 34.36 -0.23
CA ASN A 210 -11.43 34.07 0.67
C ASN A 210 -12.45 33.12 0.01
N GLU A 211 -12.80 33.35 -1.25
CA GLU A 211 -13.74 32.52 -2.01
C GLU A 211 -13.19 31.11 -2.28
N ARG A 212 -11.91 30.99 -2.62
CA ARG A 212 -11.26 29.68 -2.81
C ARG A 212 -11.17 28.90 -1.51
N LEU A 213 -10.84 29.55 -0.40
CA LEU A 213 -10.87 28.95 0.93
C LEU A 213 -12.28 28.51 1.31
N GLN A 214 -13.28 29.39 1.14
CA GLN A 214 -14.67 29.09 1.47
C GLN A 214 -15.21 27.90 0.66
N SER A 215 -15.03 27.90 -0.66
CA SER A 215 -15.51 26.84 -1.55
C SER A 215 -14.84 25.49 -1.26
N SER A 216 -13.52 25.48 -1.13
CA SER A 216 -12.74 24.26 -0.85
C SER A 216 -13.06 23.69 0.52
N LEU A 217 -13.18 24.54 1.56
CA LEU A 217 -13.54 24.07 2.91
C LEU A 217 -14.99 23.58 2.95
N THR A 218 -15.93 24.25 2.28
CA THR A 218 -17.33 23.81 2.21
C THR A 218 -17.45 22.44 1.54
N GLN A 219 -16.72 22.18 0.45
CA GLN A 219 -16.71 20.87 -0.20
C GLN A 219 -16.12 19.77 0.69
N ARG A 220 -15.00 20.03 1.37
CA ARG A 220 -14.37 19.06 2.28
C ARG A 220 -15.22 18.78 3.52
N LEU A 221 -15.99 19.76 4.00
CA LEU A 221 -16.77 19.67 5.24
C LEU A 221 -18.21 19.21 5.03
N ALA A 222 -18.74 19.26 3.81
CA ALA A 222 -20.05 18.73 3.46
C ALA A 222 -20.31 17.30 4.01
N PRO A 223 -19.41 16.30 3.86
CA PRO A 223 -19.65 14.95 4.41
C PRO A 223 -19.68 14.91 5.94
N SER A 224 -19.07 15.89 6.62
CA SER A 224 -19.09 16.03 8.09
C SER A 224 -20.30 16.81 8.62
N GLY A 225 -21.18 17.30 7.73
CA GLY A 225 -22.37 18.09 8.10
C GLY A 225 -22.10 19.52 8.56
N LEU A 226 -20.85 19.99 8.51
CA LEU A 226 -20.44 21.35 8.81
C LEU A 226 -20.51 22.24 7.56
N SER A 227 -20.84 23.52 7.74
CA SER A 227 -20.84 24.52 6.68
C SER A 227 -20.01 25.74 7.05
N VAL A 228 -19.38 26.35 6.04
CA VAL A 228 -18.54 27.54 6.20
C VAL A 228 -19.25 28.76 5.60
N PRO A 229 -20.07 29.49 6.38
CA PRO A 229 -20.81 30.65 5.90
C PRO A 229 -19.92 31.81 5.44
N ARG A 230 -18.74 32.00 6.05
CA ARG A 230 -17.86 33.13 5.74
C ARG A 230 -16.40 32.81 6.05
N VAL A 231 -15.50 33.28 5.20
CA VAL A 231 -14.05 33.29 5.44
C VAL A 231 -13.53 34.70 5.20
N GLU A 232 -12.73 35.19 6.14
CA GLU A 232 -12.06 36.49 6.03
C GLU A 232 -10.57 36.35 6.29
N THR A 233 -9.74 36.74 5.33
CA THR A 233 -8.32 36.95 5.59
C THR A 233 -8.15 38.21 6.44
N LEU A 234 -7.67 38.05 7.69
CA LEU A 234 -7.39 39.14 8.61
C LEU A 234 -6.03 39.77 8.32
N ALA A 235 -5.01 38.94 8.10
CA ALA A 235 -3.67 39.40 7.80
C ALA A 235 -2.96 38.52 6.77
N LEU A 236 -2.20 39.12 5.86
CA LEU A 236 -1.21 38.47 5.02
C LEU A 236 0.03 39.35 5.02
N ARG A 237 1.07 38.91 5.73
CA ARG A 237 2.27 39.69 6.02
C ARG A 237 3.52 38.92 5.69
N HIS A 238 4.58 39.63 5.36
CA HIS A 238 5.91 39.06 5.22
C HIS A 238 6.79 39.63 6.33
N ASP A 239 7.57 38.80 7.00
CA ASP A 239 8.24 39.14 8.27
C ASP A 239 9.15 40.37 8.17
N LYS A 240 9.83 40.55 7.02
CA LYS A 240 10.70 41.72 6.77
C LYS A 240 9.98 43.01 6.34
N LEU A 241 8.68 42.95 6.03
CA LEU A 241 7.85 44.11 5.66
C LEU A 241 7.08 44.68 6.87
N ALA A 242 7.02 43.95 7.98
CA ALA A 242 6.22 44.30 9.16
C ALA A 242 7.00 45.21 10.13
N GLY A 243 7.42 46.39 9.67
CA GLY A 243 8.10 47.39 10.51
C GLY A 243 7.17 48.26 11.36
N ASP A 244 5.87 48.29 11.09
CA ASP A 244 4.91 49.17 11.79
C ASP A 244 3.88 48.35 12.59
N ASP A 245 4.22 48.09 13.85
CA ASP A 245 3.44 47.27 14.80
C ASP A 245 2.15 47.94 15.36
N SER A 246 1.69 49.08 14.82
CA SER A 246 0.63 49.88 15.47
C SER A 246 -0.72 49.97 14.75
N CYS A 247 -0.99 49.18 13.70
CA CYS A 247 -2.30 49.24 13.02
C CYS A 247 -3.14 47.98 13.22
N ILE A 248 -4.10 48.06 14.14
CA ILE A 248 -5.20 47.10 14.30
C ILE A 248 -6.18 47.31 13.13
N GLY A 249 -6.15 46.41 12.14
CA GLY A 249 -7.01 46.40 10.95
C GLY A 249 -6.63 45.28 9.99
N THR A 250 -7.48 44.97 9.00
CA THR A 250 -7.22 43.84 8.09
C THR A 250 -6.08 44.16 7.10
N LEU A 251 -4.93 43.54 7.28
CA LEU A 251 -3.70 43.86 6.53
C LEU A 251 -3.47 42.83 5.41
N TRP A 252 -3.51 43.25 4.15
CA TRP A 252 -3.04 42.44 3.03
C TRP A 252 -1.85 43.17 2.43
N LEU A 253 -0.63 42.66 2.62
CA LEU A 253 0.63 43.26 2.12
C LEU A 253 0.52 44.79 1.95
N GLY A 254 0.59 45.52 3.07
CA GLY A 254 0.51 46.99 3.11
C GLY A 254 -0.91 47.58 2.97
N ALA A 255 -1.31 48.40 3.94
CA ALA A 255 -2.60 49.12 3.99
C ALA A 255 -2.98 49.85 2.66
N PRO A 256 -4.29 50.08 2.38
CA PRO A 256 -4.75 50.59 1.09
C PRO A 256 -4.23 52.02 0.87
N GLN A 257 -3.48 52.24 -0.19
CA GLN A 257 -3.06 53.57 -0.60
C GLN A 257 -3.66 53.92 -1.97
N THR A 258 -4.09 55.17 -2.06
CA THR A 258 -4.62 55.83 -3.25
C THR A 258 -3.74 55.56 -4.47
N PRO A 259 -4.33 55.30 -5.66
CA PRO A 259 -3.58 55.00 -6.88
C PRO A 259 -2.83 56.24 -7.37
N GLY A 260 -1.60 56.43 -6.92
CA GLY A 260 -0.70 57.51 -7.33
C GLY A 260 0.75 56.99 -7.44
N GLY A 261 1.30 57.03 -8.65
CA GLY A 261 2.49 56.27 -9.09
C GLY A 261 3.88 56.61 -8.50
N ALA A 262 3.98 57.33 -7.38
CA ALA A 262 5.27 57.57 -6.70
C ALA A 262 5.50 56.57 -5.57
N ASP A 263 4.54 56.41 -4.66
CA ASP A 263 4.63 55.53 -3.49
C ASP A 263 4.69 54.05 -3.88
N ALA A 264 4.03 53.66 -4.99
CA ALA A 264 4.09 52.30 -5.52
C ALA A 264 5.49 51.93 -6.06
N LEU A 265 6.22 52.92 -6.58
CA LEU A 265 7.54 52.73 -7.17
C LEU A 265 8.63 52.71 -6.10
N GLU A 266 8.47 53.49 -5.03
CA GLU A 266 9.28 53.41 -3.82
C GLU A 266 9.04 52.09 -3.06
N ARG A 267 7.79 51.63 -2.96
CA ARG A 267 7.44 50.32 -2.39
C ARG A 267 8.00 49.17 -3.21
N GLY A 268 7.98 49.27 -4.54
CA GLY A 268 8.66 48.33 -5.44
C GLY A 268 10.17 48.23 -5.16
N LYS A 269 10.84 49.37 -4.92
CA LYS A 269 12.27 49.41 -4.52
C LYS A 269 12.50 48.85 -3.11
N GLN A 270 11.57 49.04 -2.18
CA GLN A 270 11.64 48.44 -0.85
C GLN A 270 11.49 46.92 -0.91
N LEU A 271 10.58 46.40 -1.75
CA LEU A 271 10.44 44.97 -2.04
C LEU A 271 11.73 44.38 -2.63
N ASP A 272 12.42 45.13 -3.51
CA ASP A 272 13.71 44.73 -4.10
C ASP A 272 14.85 44.67 -3.06
N GLN A 273 14.76 45.45 -1.98
CA GLN A 273 15.79 45.56 -0.94
C GLN A 273 15.51 44.69 0.30
N LEU A 274 14.44 43.87 0.29
CA LEU A 274 14.06 43.04 1.45
C LEU A 274 15.08 41.94 1.79
N TYR A 275 15.84 41.48 0.80
CA TYR A 275 16.81 40.40 0.99
C TYR A 275 18.14 40.79 0.36
N ASP A 276 19.22 40.54 1.10
CA ASP A 276 20.56 40.68 0.57
C ASP A 276 20.78 39.68 -0.58
N GLU A 277 21.65 40.02 -1.54
CA GLU A 277 21.95 39.13 -2.68
C GLU A 277 22.43 37.74 -2.22
N GLU A 278 23.16 37.67 -1.11
CA GLU A 278 23.62 36.41 -0.51
C GLU A 278 22.47 35.54 0.01
N GLU A 279 21.43 36.16 0.59
CA GLU A 279 20.26 35.45 1.09
C GLU A 279 19.37 34.94 -0.05
N LEU A 280 19.19 35.74 -1.11
CA LEU A 280 18.49 35.31 -2.32
C LEU A 280 19.22 34.16 -3.02
N GLN A 281 20.56 34.20 -3.07
CA GLN A 281 21.35 33.09 -3.61
C GLN A 281 21.24 31.83 -2.75
N ARG A 282 21.18 31.95 -1.42
CA ARG A 282 20.94 30.81 -0.52
C ARG A 282 19.58 30.19 -0.77
N ILE A 283 18.51 30.99 -0.79
CA ILE A 283 17.15 30.54 -1.06
C ILE A 283 17.07 29.88 -2.44
N ALA A 284 17.68 30.46 -3.47
CA ALA A 284 17.71 29.88 -4.81
C ALA A 284 18.45 28.53 -4.87
N ARG A 285 19.55 28.36 -4.13
CA ARG A 285 20.27 27.08 -4.03
C ARG A 285 19.42 26.02 -3.34
N GLU A 286 18.78 26.37 -2.22
CA GLU A 286 17.87 25.48 -1.49
C GLU A 286 16.67 25.09 -2.38
N ALA A 287 16.06 26.04 -3.09
CA ALA A 287 15.00 25.80 -4.07
C ALA A 287 15.40 24.80 -5.15
N LEU A 288 16.58 25.00 -5.76
CA LEU A 288 17.11 24.12 -6.80
C LEU A 288 17.38 22.71 -6.26
N THR A 289 17.95 22.59 -5.06
CA THR A 289 18.22 21.28 -4.45
C THR A 289 16.93 20.50 -4.18
N LEU A 290 15.89 21.15 -3.64
CA LEU A 290 14.58 20.54 -3.40
C LEU A 290 13.91 20.10 -4.70
N ARG A 291 13.91 20.94 -5.74
CA ARG A 291 13.37 20.59 -7.07
C ARG A 291 14.12 19.43 -7.70
N HIS A 292 15.44 19.40 -7.62
CA HIS A 292 16.25 18.29 -8.13
C HIS A 292 16.00 16.99 -7.36
N ALA A 293 15.83 17.06 -6.03
CA ALA A 293 15.52 15.89 -5.21
C ALA A 293 14.13 15.33 -5.55
N GLN A 294 13.10 16.19 -5.62
CA GLN A 294 11.75 15.81 -6.04
C GLN A 294 11.76 15.17 -7.42
N ARG A 295 12.41 15.81 -8.41
CA ARG A 295 12.50 15.28 -9.77
C ARG A 295 13.19 13.92 -9.83
N ARG A 296 14.23 13.70 -9.02
CA ARG A 296 14.90 12.39 -8.92
C ARG A 296 13.98 11.32 -8.35
N MET A 297 13.20 11.64 -7.32
CA MET A 297 12.25 10.71 -6.71
C MET A 297 11.13 10.33 -7.69
N GLU A 298 10.57 11.31 -8.39
CA GLU A 298 9.56 11.06 -9.45
C GLU A 298 10.11 10.15 -10.54
N LEU A 299 11.29 10.47 -11.10
CA LEU A 299 11.90 9.65 -12.15
C LEU A 299 12.22 8.23 -11.68
N GLN A 300 12.57 8.03 -10.40
CA GLN A 300 12.79 6.70 -9.83
C GLN A 300 11.48 5.93 -9.68
N GLN A 301 10.40 6.59 -9.24
CA GLN A 301 9.08 5.98 -9.15
C GLN A 301 8.54 5.60 -10.53
N ASP A 302 8.60 6.52 -11.49
CA ASP A 302 8.19 6.29 -12.88
C ASP A 302 9.00 5.17 -13.53
N ALA A 303 10.31 5.12 -13.29
CA ALA A 303 11.16 4.05 -13.80
C ALA A 303 10.80 2.69 -13.20
N LYS A 304 10.51 2.62 -11.89
CA LYS A 304 10.09 1.37 -11.22
C LYS A 304 8.73 0.90 -11.70
N VAL A 305 7.76 1.81 -11.79
CA VAL A 305 6.41 1.51 -12.31
C VAL A 305 6.50 1.05 -13.76
N GLY A 306 7.24 1.79 -14.61
CA GLY A 306 7.45 1.43 -16.01
C GLY A 306 8.14 0.07 -16.18
N GLN A 307 9.16 -0.25 -15.36
CA GLN A 307 9.79 -1.57 -15.39
C GLN A 307 8.83 -2.69 -14.97
N ALA A 308 8.02 -2.47 -13.94
CA ALA A 308 7.03 -3.44 -13.47
C ALA A 308 5.92 -3.68 -14.51
N GLU A 309 5.43 -2.62 -15.14
CA GLU A 309 4.43 -2.69 -16.21
C GLU A 309 4.98 -3.40 -17.45
N LEU A 310 6.20 -3.08 -17.88
CA LEU A 310 6.85 -3.76 -19.00
C LEU A 310 7.05 -5.25 -18.71
N ALA A 311 7.57 -5.59 -17.52
CA ALA A 311 7.76 -6.98 -17.14
C ALA A 311 6.43 -7.76 -17.08
N HIS A 312 5.37 -7.13 -16.59
CA HIS A 312 4.04 -7.74 -16.57
C HIS A 312 3.48 -7.95 -17.98
N GLN A 313 3.55 -6.93 -18.85
CA GLN A 313 3.13 -7.02 -20.25
C GLN A 313 3.92 -8.07 -21.02
N GLU A 314 5.23 -8.18 -20.78
CA GLU A 314 6.08 -9.22 -21.38
C GLU A 314 5.65 -10.63 -20.91
N ALA A 315 5.38 -10.81 -19.61
CA ALA A 315 4.91 -12.08 -19.07
C ALA A 315 3.53 -12.48 -19.65
N GLU A 316 2.57 -11.54 -19.72
CA GLU A 316 1.26 -11.77 -20.32
C GLU A 316 1.38 -12.10 -21.80
N ARG A 317 2.23 -11.39 -22.55
CA ARG A 317 2.50 -11.68 -23.96
C ARG A 317 3.07 -13.07 -24.13
N LEU A 318 4.05 -13.47 -23.33
CA LEU A 318 4.64 -14.81 -23.40
C LEU A 318 3.62 -15.91 -23.09
N GLN A 319 2.77 -15.71 -22.08
CA GLN A 319 1.68 -16.65 -21.77
C GLN A 319 0.65 -16.74 -22.89
N ALA A 320 0.23 -15.59 -23.44
CA ALA A 320 -0.70 -15.55 -24.56
C ALA A 320 -0.12 -16.22 -25.81
N LEU A 321 1.17 -16.01 -26.09
CA LEU A 321 1.87 -16.68 -27.19
C LEU A 321 1.89 -18.19 -27.00
N ARG A 322 2.25 -18.69 -25.81
CA ARG A 322 2.27 -20.13 -25.53
C ARG A 322 0.88 -20.76 -25.55
N GLY A 323 -0.13 -20.08 -24.98
CA GLY A 323 -1.52 -20.52 -25.05
C GLY A 323 -1.99 -20.67 -26.49
N ARG A 324 -1.69 -19.68 -27.34
CA ARG A 324 -1.97 -19.75 -28.79
C ARG A 324 -1.22 -20.91 -29.45
N GLN A 325 0.04 -21.15 -29.11
CA GLN A 325 0.79 -22.28 -29.68
C GLN A 325 0.18 -23.62 -29.30
N ILE A 326 -0.20 -23.81 -28.03
CA ILE A 326 -0.90 -25.01 -27.54
C ILE A 326 -2.20 -25.23 -28.32
N ASP A 327 -3.01 -24.18 -28.50
CA ASP A 327 -4.26 -24.27 -29.27
C ASP A 327 -4.01 -24.64 -30.73
N LEU A 328 -2.99 -24.05 -31.37
CA LEU A 328 -2.65 -24.33 -32.77
C LEU A 328 -2.15 -25.77 -32.96
N TYR A 329 -1.30 -26.28 -32.05
CA TYR A 329 -0.92 -27.68 -32.07
C TYR A 329 -2.11 -28.60 -31.80
N GLY A 330 -2.98 -28.25 -30.86
CA GLY A 330 -4.22 -28.98 -30.58
C GLY A 330 -5.12 -29.12 -31.81
N ARG A 331 -5.30 -28.04 -32.59
CA ARG A 331 -6.06 -28.07 -33.85
C ARG A 331 -5.45 -28.99 -34.90
N ILE A 332 -4.12 -29.06 -34.99
CA ILE A 332 -3.41 -30.01 -35.88
C ILE A 332 -3.65 -31.45 -35.40
N LEU A 333 -3.61 -31.68 -34.08
CA LEU A 333 -3.87 -32.99 -33.49
C LEU A 333 -5.33 -33.42 -33.61
N GLU A 334 -6.30 -32.52 -33.71
CA GLU A 334 -7.71 -32.87 -33.88
C GLU A 334 -8.09 -33.08 -35.36
N ALA A 335 -7.39 -32.39 -36.28
CA ALA A 335 -7.68 -32.46 -37.70
C ALA A 335 -7.38 -33.84 -38.31
N LYS A 336 -8.29 -34.33 -39.15
CA LYS A 336 -8.11 -35.60 -39.87
C LYS A 336 -7.26 -35.45 -41.14
N SER A 337 -7.18 -34.23 -41.68
CA SER A 337 -6.42 -33.93 -42.90
C SER A 337 -5.75 -32.56 -42.80
N GLN A 338 -4.73 -32.35 -43.63
CA GLN A 338 -4.01 -31.08 -43.72
C GLN A 338 -4.94 -29.91 -44.10
N ARG A 339 -5.90 -30.12 -45.01
CA ARG A 339 -6.86 -29.08 -45.43
C ARG A 339 -7.72 -28.62 -44.26
N GLN A 340 -8.21 -29.55 -43.46
CA GLN A 340 -9.00 -29.23 -42.26
C GLN A 340 -8.20 -28.43 -41.23
N ALA A 341 -6.90 -28.72 -41.05
CA ALA A 341 -6.05 -27.94 -40.16
C ALA A 341 -5.78 -26.52 -40.67
N LEU A 342 -5.69 -26.33 -41.99
CA LEU A 342 -5.63 -25.00 -42.62
C LEU A 342 -6.93 -24.23 -42.39
N ASP A 343 -8.08 -24.89 -42.53
CA ASP A 343 -9.39 -24.29 -42.25
C ASP A 343 -9.55 -23.89 -40.77
N HIS A 344 -8.93 -24.64 -39.86
CA HIS A 344 -8.85 -24.29 -38.43
C HIS A 344 -7.80 -23.20 -38.12
N GLY A 345 -7.12 -22.64 -39.12
CA GLY A 345 -6.20 -21.52 -38.97
C GLY A 345 -4.78 -21.89 -38.50
N ALA A 346 -4.38 -23.15 -38.61
CA ALA A 346 -3.05 -23.62 -38.21
C ALA A 346 -1.96 -23.43 -39.28
N ALA A 347 -2.19 -22.57 -40.29
CA ALA A 347 -1.32 -22.44 -41.46
C ALA A 347 0.15 -22.12 -41.13
N VAL A 348 0.39 -21.15 -40.24
CA VAL A 348 1.76 -20.71 -39.89
C VAL A 348 2.54 -21.85 -39.23
N VAL A 349 1.96 -22.48 -38.21
CA VAL A 349 2.59 -23.59 -37.48
C VAL A 349 2.80 -24.80 -38.39
N LEU A 350 1.87 -25.08 -39.30
CA LEU A 350 2.04 -26.16 -40.29
C LEU A 350 3.24 -25.92 -41.21
N GLU A 351 3.44 -24.69 -41.68
CA GLU A 351 4.61 -24.36 -42.52
C GLU A 351 5.92 -24.48 -41.73
N GLU A 352 5.94 -24.07 -40.47
CA GLU A 352 7.10 -24.26 -39.58
C GLU A 352 7.43 -25.75 -39.41
N LEU A 353 6.43 -26.58 -39.08
CA LEU A 353 6.60 -28.03 -38.92
C LEU A 353 7.05 -28.71 -40.22
N LYS A 354 6.54 -28.27 -41.38
CA LYS A 354 7.01 -28.76 -42.69
C LYS A 354 8.45 -28.39 -42.97
N GLN A 355 8.87 -27.16 -42.65
CA GLN A 355 10.26 -26.74 -42.80
C GLN A 355 11.18 -27.53 -41.88
N GLU A 356 10.76 -27.82 -40.65
CA GLU A 356 11.51 -28.71 -39.73
C GLU A 356 11.65 -30.13 -40.30
N LEU A 357 10.59 -30.71 -40.86
CA LEU A 357 10.64 -32.01 -41.53
C LEU A 357 11.51 -31.99 -42.80
N ALA A 358 11.42 -30.94 -43.60
CA ALA A 358 12.20 -30.78 -44.83
C ALA A 358 13.70 -30.66 -44.55
N LYS A 359 14.09 -29.92 -43.50
CA LYS A 359 15.48 -29.82 -43.04
C LYS A 359 16.07 -31.17 -42.63
N LYS A 360 15.22 -32.11 -42.21
CA LYS A 360 15.58 -33.44 -41.74
C LYS A 360 15.55 -34.51 -42.82
N GLY A 361 15.28 -34.12 -44.08
CA GLY A 361 15.36 -35.02 -45.24
C GLY A 361 14.20 -36.01 -45.38
N ALA A 362 13.11 -35.83 -44.63
CA ALA A 362 11.94 -36.71 -44.66
C ALA A 362 10.94 -36.30 -45.76
N THR A 363 11.33 -36.36 -47.04
CA THR A 363 10.40 -36.20 -48.15
C THR A 363 9.83 -37.57 -48.56
N HIS A 364 8.61 -37.87 -48.12
CA HIS A 364 7.87 -39.07 -48.54
C HIS A 364 7.01 -38.80 -49.78
N ALA A 365 6.66 -39.84 -50.54
CA ALA A 365 5.75 -39.70 -51.69
C ALA A 365 4.26 -39.63 -51.29
N ASP A 366 3.91 -40.13 -50.10
CA ASP A 366 2.51 -40.27 -49.64
C ASP A 366 2.08 -39.12 -48.72
N GLU A 367 1.02 -38.39 -49.11
CA GLU A 367 0.45 -37.27 -48.33
C GLU A 367 -0.09 -37.70 -46.96
N ALA A 368 -0.63 -38.92 -46.85
CA ALA A 368 -1.18 -39.44 -45.60
C ALA A 368 -0.11 -39.73 -44.55
N ALA A 369 1.05 -40.27 -44.96
CA ALA A 369 2.19 -40.52 -44.08
C ALA A 369 2.82 -39.19 -43.63
N GLN A 370 3.01 -38.24 -44.56
CA GLN A 370 3.46 -36.88 -44.23
C GLN A 370 2.56 -36.21 -43.20
N TRP A 371 1.24 -36.37 -43.32
CA TRP A 371 0.28 -35.82 -42.35
C TRP A 371 0.40 -36.46 -40.96
N GLN A 372 0.60 -37.78 -40.87
CA GLN A 372 0.85 -38.47 -39.60
C GLN A 372 2.16 -37.99 -38.94
N HIS A 373 3.21 -37.74 -39.73
CA HIS A 373 4.46 -37.18 -39.24
C HIS A 373 4.31 -35.75 -38.70
N LEU A 374 3.54 -34.90 -39.40
CA LEU A 374 3.21 -33.56 -38.91
C LEU A 374 2.44 -33.58 -37.59
N ARG A 375 1.49 -34.52 -37.43
CA ARG A 375 0.75 -34.70 -36.16
C ARG A 375 1.63 -35.21 -35.03
N ALA A 376 2.54 -36.15 -35.30
CA ALA A 376 3.48 -36.63 -34.29
C ALA A 376 4.42 -35.52 -33.80
N LEU A 377 4.98 -34.72 -34.72
CA LEU A 377 5.82 -33.58 -34.40
C LEU A 377 5.04 -32.53 -33.59
N ALA A 378 3.80 -32.21 -34.00
CA ALA A 378 2.92 -31.30 -33.26
C ALA A 378 2.61 -31.81 -31.84
N ALA A 379 2.44 -33.13 -31.64
CA ALA A 379 2.22 -33.71 -30.31
C ALA A 379 3.41 -33.50 -29.39
N ILE A 380 4.64 -33.71 -29.89
CA ILE A 380 5.87 -33.52 -29.12
C ILE A 380 6.03 -32.05 -28.71
N LYS A 381 5.83 -31.13 -29.65
CA LYS A 381 5.91 -29.68 -29.42
C LYS A 381 4.85 -29.22 -28.41
N MET A 382 3.60 -29.65 -28.58
CA MET A 382 2.50 -29.33 -27.66
C MET A 382 2.79 -29.79 -26.24
N ARG A 383 3.34 -31.00 -26.06
CA ARG A 383 3.69 -31.53 -24.74
C ARG A 383 4.73 -30.63 -24.06
N SER A 384 5.74 -30.16 -24.80
CA SER A 384 6.75 -29.23 -24.25
C SER A 384 6.17 -27.86 -23.87
N GLU A 385 5.26 -27.28 -24.67
CA GLU A 385 4.64 -25.99 -24.35
C GLU A 385 3.70 -26.10 -23.14
N LEU A 386 2.98 -27.22 -23.01
CA LEU A 386 2.13 -27.50 -21.85
C LEU A 386 2.98 -27.61 -20.58
N GLU A 387 4.09 -28.35 -20.62
CA GLU A 387 5.05 -28.47 -19.50
C GLU A 387 5.53 -27.07 -19.05
N LEU A 388 5.94 -26.22 -20.00
CA LEU A 388 6.36 -24.84 -19.70
C LEU A 388 5.24 -23.96 -19.15
N SER A 389 4.03 -24.05 -19.70
CA SER A 389 2.89 -23.26 -19.20
C SER A 389 2.52 -23.64 -17.76
N GLN A 390 2.63 -24.91 -17.39
CA GLN A 390 2.32 -25.40 -16.04
C GLN A 390 3.36 -24.95 -15.03
N LEU A 391 4.64 -24.95 -15.42
CA LEU A 391 5.74 -24.46 -14.57
C LEU A 391 5.61 -22.96 -14.32
N ASP A 392 5.49 -22.16 -15.37
CA ASP A 392 5.37 -20.70 -15.25
C ASP A 392 4.09 -20.28 -14.52
N GLY A 393 2.97 -20.98 -14.73
CA GLY A 393 1.71 -20.69 -14.04
C GLY A 393 1.80 -20.89 -12.52
N ARG A 394 2.51 -21.92 -12.06
CA ARG A 394 2.75 -22.15 -10.62
C ARG A 394 3.68 -21.11 -10.02
N GLU A 395 4.76 -20.76 -10.73
CA GLU A 395 5.72 -19.74 -10.30
C GLU A 395 5.06 -18.38 -10.14
N GLN A 396 4.26 -17.96 -11.12
CA GLN A 396 3.55 -16.69 -11.05
C GLN A 396 2.53 -16.65 -9.92
N LEU A 397 1.81 -17.74 -9.66
CA LEU A 397 0.87 -17.83 -8.54
C LEU A 397 1.61 -17.67 -7.20
N GLN A 398 2.76 -18.31 -7.03
CA GLN A 398 3.57 -18.23 -5.81
C GLN A 398 4.10 -16.80 -5.60
N LEU A 399 4.71 -16.19 -6.62
CA LEU A 399 5.22 -14.81 -6.53
C LEU A 399 4.08 -13.80 -6.30
N ALA A 400 2.92 -14.01 -6.91
CA ALA A 400 1.74 -13.17 -6.69
C ALA A 400 1.23 -13.27 -5.24
N GLN A 401 1.19 -14.47 -4.67
CA GLN A 401 0.83 -14.66 -3.26
C GLN A 401 1.80 -13.92 -2.33
N GLN A 402 3.12 -14.05 -2.56
CA GLN A 402 4.14 -13.36 -1.75
C GLN A 402 4.01 -11.82 -1.84
N ARG A 403 3.82 -11.29 -3.04
CA ARG A 403 3.60 -9.85 -3.26
C ARG A 403 2.34 -9.37 -2.56
N PHE A 404 1.25 -10.14 -2.65
CA PHE A 404 -0.01 -9.79 -2.00
C PHE A 404 0.12 -9.78 -0.47
N THR A 405 0.73 -10.81 0.13
CA THR A 405 0.93 -10.85 1.59
C THR A 405 1.83 -9.72 2.08
N HIS A 406 2.83 -9.34 1.28
CA HIS A 406 3.69 -8.19 1.57
C HIS A 406 2.94 -6.86 1.44
N GLN A 407 2.15 -6.67 0.38
CA GLN A 407 1.33 -5.47 0.20
C GLN A 407 0.33 -5.26 1.34
N VAL A 408 -0.30 -6.33 1.81
CA VAL A 408 -1.20 -6.28 2.98
C VAL A 408 -0.45 -5.86 4.25
N HIS A 409 0.79 -6.32 4.42
CA HIS A 409 1.64 -5.91 5.56
C HIS A 409 2.02 -4.43 5.50
N LEU A 410 2.38 -3.90 4.32
CA LEU A 410 2.64 -2.47 4.13
C LEU A 410 1.41 -1.61 4.47
N GLN A 411 0.21 -2.04 4.04
CA GLN A 411 -1.04 -1.36 4.39
C GLN A 411 -1.30 -1.36 5.90
N ALA A 412 -0.99 -2.47 6.57
CA ALA A 412 -1.09 -2.55 8.03
C ALA A 412 -0.10 -1.60 8.73
N ILE A 413 1.14 -1.50 8.24
CA ILE A 413 2.12 -0.52 8.77
C ILE A 413 1.60 0.91 8.57
N ALA A 414 1.08 1.24 7.38
CA ALA A 414 0.55 2.56 7.09
C ALA A 414 -0.59 2.94 8.05
N GLN A 415 -1.54 2.02 8.27
CA GLN A 415 -2.62 2.20 9.25
C GLN A 415 -2.09 2.37 10.68
N GLN A 416 -1.04 1.63 11.06
CA GLN A 416 -0.41 1.78 12.36
C GLN A 416 0.28 3.14 12.52
N VAL A 417 0.94 3.65 11.48
CA VAL A 417 1.53 5.00 11.47
C VAL A 417 0.44 6.06 11.62
N GLU A 418 -0.66 5.96 10.88
CA GLU A 418 -1.81 6.85 11.02
C GLU A 418 -2.37 6.82 12.45
N SER A 419 -2.50 5.63 13.05
CA SER A 419 -2.97 5.50 14.44
C SER A 419 -1.98 6.06 15.47
N ALA A 420 -0.67 5.92 15.23
CA ALA A 420 0.37 6.44 16.12
C ALA A 420 0.41 7.98 16.11
N LEU A 421 0.02 8.60 14.99
CA LEU A 421 -0.11 10.06 14.90
C LEU A 421 -1.27 10.61 15.75
N LEU A 422 -2.25 9.78 16.11
CA LEU A 422 -3.41 10.14 16.94
C LEU A 422 -3.13 10.03 18.46
N ILE A 423 -1.92 9.65 18.86
CA ILE A 423 -1.56 9.53 20.28
C ILE A 423 -1.24 10.91 20.86
N ASP A 424 -1.92 11.25 21.95
CA ASP A 424 -1.79 12.54 22.63
C ASP A 424 -0.44 12.71 23.36
N ASP A 425 0.15 11.63 23.88
CA ASP A 425 1.47 11.66 24.53
C ASP A 425 2.62 11.71 23.50
N GLU A 426 3.44 12.77 23.56
CA GLU A 426 4.57 12.98 22.65
C GLU A 426 5.69 11.95 22.82
N ALA A 427 5.95 11.52 24.06
CA ALA A 427 7.01 10.55 24.33
C ALA A 427 6.60 9.17 23.80
N GLY A 428 5.37 8.74 24.08
CA GLY A 428 4.74 7.56 23.50
C GLY A 428 4.68 7.61 21.97
N ARG A 429 4.26 8.73 21.37
CA ARG A 429 4.19 8.92 19.92
C ARG A 429 5.57 8.79 19.25
N ARG A 430 6.61 9.43 19.80
CA ARG A 430 7.98 9.32 19.26
C ARG A 430 8.52 7.90 19.35
N ALA A 431 8.30 7.22 20.47
CA ALA A 431 8.71 5.83 20.66
C ALA A 431 8.01 4.88 19.68
N GLN A 432 6.72 5.11 19.42
CA GLN A 432 5.95 4.31 18.47
C GLN A 432 6.34 4.60 17.01
N LEU A 433 6.49 5.86 16.61
CA LEU A 433 6.95 6.21 15.26
C LEU A 433 8.36 5.71 14.97
N ALA A 434 9.30 5.80 15.93
CA ALA A 434 10.65 5.26 15.76
C ALA A 434 10.65 3.74 15.54
N ARG A 435 9.74 3.01 16.21
CA ARG A 435 9.54 1.57 16.00
C ARG A 435 8.92 1.29 14.63
N LEU A 436 7.90 2.04 14.24
CA LEU A 436 7.24 1.89 12.95
C LEU A 436 8.20 2.18 11.79
N HIS A 437 9.07 3.19 11.90
CA HIS A 437 10.14 3.41 10.92
C HIS A 437 11.12 2.24 10.81
N LYS A 438 11.43 1.58 11.93
CA LYS A 438 12.25 0.36 11.89
C LYS A 438 11.51 -0.76 11.15
N THR A 439 10.21 -0.94 11.39
CA THR A 439 9.41 -1.93 10.66
C THR A 439 9.25 -1.60 9.18
N GLU A 440 9.17 -0.32 8.81
CA GLU A 440 9.17 0.14 7.41
C GLU A 440 10.51 -0.17 6.73
N GLN A 441 11.64 0.05 7.42
CA GLN A 441 12.97 -0.29 6.90
C GLN A 441 13.12 -1.80 6.70
N ASP A 442 12.67 -2.60 7.66
CA ASP A 442 12.67 -4.06 7.54
C ASP A 442 11.78 -4.51 6.35
N ALA A 443 10.60 -3.90 6.17
CA ALA A 443 9.71 -4.17 5.05
C ALA A 443 10.35 -3.79 3.69
N ALA A 444 11.02 -2.64 3.60
CA ALA A 444 11.74 -2.21 2.40
C ALA A 444 12.91 -3.14 2.05
N GLN A 445 13.63 -3.66 3.06
CA GLN A 445 14.66 -4.68 2.83
C GLN A 445 14.06 -5.98 2.30
N ARG A 446 12.84 -6.35 2.74
CA ARG A 446 12.13 -7.51 2.19
C ARG A 446 11.65 -7.30 0.76
N GLU A 447 11.23 -6.11 0.38
CA GLU A 447 10.91 -5.80 -1.03
C GLU A 447 12.11 -6.06 -1.94
N ALA A 448 13.29 -5.56 -1.55
CA ALA A 448 14.52 -5.81 -2.30
C ALA A 448 14.87 -7.30 -2.40
N GLN A 449 14.57 -8.08 -1.36
CA GLN A 449 14.75 -9.54 -1.39
C GLN A 449 13.74 -10.23 -2.30
N LEU A 450 12.47 -9.82 -2.29
CA LEU A 450 11.45 -10.33 -3.21
C LEU A 450 11.80 -10.02 -4.67
N GLU A 451 12.34 -8.83 -4.96
CA GLU A 451 12.87 -8.50 -6.29
C GLU A 451 14.04 -9.42 -6.67
N ALA A 452 15.00 -9.65 -5.76
CA ALA A 452 16.10 -10.57 -6.01
C ALA A 452 15.64 -12.03 -6.21
N GLU A 453 14.62 -12.47 -5.47
CA GLU A 453 13.99 -13.79 -5.63
C GLU A 453 13.26 -13.90 -6.98
N GLN A 454 12.55 -12.85 -7.42
CA GLN A 454 11.94 -12.80 -8.75
C GLN A 454 13.00 -12.90 -9.85
N HIS A 455 14.13 -12.21 -9.72
CA HIS A 455 15.22 -12.35 -10.68
C HIS A 455 15.81 -13.78 -10.71
N LYS A 456 15.98 -14.41 -9.53
CA LYS A 456 16.41 -15.81 -9.45
C LYS A 456 15.38 -16.75 -10.07
N ALA A 457 14.10 -16.55 -9.80
CA ALA A 457 13.01 -17.35 -10.37
C ALA A 457 12.95 -17.19 -11.89
N ALA A 458 13.07 -15.96 -12.41
CA ALA A 458 13.12 -15.72 -13.86
C ALA A 458 14.32 -16.42 -14.51
N TRP A 459 15.49 -16.40 -13.87
CA TRP A 459 16.67 -17.12 -14.37
C TRP A 459 16.47 -18.65 -14.32
N GLN A 460 15.91 -19.17 -13.24
CA GLN A 460 15.58 -20.60 -13.12
C GLN A 460 14.54 -21.03 -14.16
N GLY A 461 13.51 -20.22 -14.39
CA GLY A 461 12.51 -20.42 -15.43
C GLY A 461 13.15 -20.46 -16.83
N ALA A 462 14.11 -19.57 -17.11
CA ALA A 462 14.87 -19.62 -18.37
C ALA A 462 15.71 -20.91 -18.49
N VAL A 463 16.35 -21.36 -17.41
CA VAL A 463 17.10 -22.64 -17.41
C VAL A 463 16.16 -23.81 -17.66
N LEU A 464 14.99 -23.86 -16.99
CA LEU A 464 13.98 -24.90 -17.21
C LEU A 464 13.43 -24.86 -18.64
N ALA A 465 13.23 -23.67 -19.22
CA ALA A 465 12.85 -23.52 -20.61
C ALA A 465 13.90 -24.10 -21.55
N THR A 466 15.19 -23.82 -21.33
CA THR A 466 16.26 -24.42 -22.16
C THR A 466 16.34 -25.93 -21.99
N ALA A 467 16.10 -26.46 -20.78
CA ALA A 467 16.07 -27.90 -20.53
C ALA A 467 14.88 -28.57 -21.22
N ALA A 468 13.69 -27.95 -21.18
CA ALA A 468 12.51 -28.44 -21.88
C ALA A 468 12.72 -28.47 -23.41
N ARG A 469 13.39 -27.46 -23.97
CA ARG A 469 13.77 -27.45 -25.40
C ARG A 469 14.78 -28.53 -25.75
N LYS A 470 15.72 -28.84 -24.86
CA LYS A 470 16.64 -29.98 -25.04
C LYS A 470 15.87 -31.31 -25.05
N ARG A 471 14.94 -31.50 -24.11
CA ARG A 471 14.06 -32.68 -24.07
C ARG A 471 13.15 -32.78 -25.28
N GLU A 472 12.63 -31.66 -25.77
CA GLU A 472 11.89 -31.61 -27.02
C GLU A 472 12.76 -32.12 -28.18
N ALA A 473 13.99 -31.65 -28.31
CA ALA A 473 14.92 -32.12 -29.35
C ALA A 473 15.23 -33.63 -29.21
N GLU A 474 15.47 -34.12 -28.00
CA GLU A 474 15.67 -35.56 -27.71
C GLU A 474 14.45 -36.39 -28.11
N ARG A 475 13.22 -35.98 -27.72
CA ARG A 475 11.98 -36.65 -28.12
C ARG A 475 11.81 -36.73 -29.64
N VAL A 476 12.21 -35.67 -30.35
CA VAL A 476 12.15 -35.66 -31.82
C VAL A 476 13.21 -36.58 -32.42
N GLN A 477 14.42 -36.65 -31.87
CA GLN A 477 15.45 -37.61 -32.30
C GLN A 477 15.01 -39.06 -32.05
N GLU A 478 14.45 -39.34 -30.88
CA GLU A 478 13.91 -40.67 -30.55
C GLU A 478 12.79 -41.10 -31.48
N TRP A 479 11.90 -40.17 -31.84
CA TRP A 479 10.85 -40.41 -32.83
C TRP A 479 11.43 -40.68 -34.23
N GLU A 480 12.50 -39.98 -34.62
CA GLU A 480 13.22 -40.25 -35.88
C GLU A 480 13.86 -41.64 -35.89
N ASP A 481 14.49 -42.06 -34.80
CA ASP A 481 15.09 -43.40 -34.68
C ASP A 481 14.03 -44.51 -34.79
N GLN A 482 12.86 -44.31 -34.15
CA GLN A 482 11.71 -45.23 -34.30
C GLN A 482 11.24 -45.30 -35.75
N MET A 483 11.20 -44.17 -36.45
CA MET A 483 10.85 -44.11 -37.86
C MET A 483 11.87 -44.87 -38.74
N GLN A 484 13.16 -44.76 -38.43
CA GLN A 484 14.20 -45.49 -39.14
C GLN A 484 14.10 -47.00 -38.92
N LEU A 485 13.86 -47.46 -37.69
CA LEU A 485 13.63 -48.88 -37.39
C LEU A 485 12.37 -49.41 -38.08
N ALA A 486 11.27 -48.66 -38.03
CA ALA A 486 10.04 -49.04 -38.72
C ALA A 486 10.27 -49.19 -40.24
N ARG A 487 11.05 -48.29 -40.83
CA ARG A 487 11.43 -48.35 -42.25
C ARG A 487 12.31 -49.56 -42.56
N GLN A 488 13.30 -49.87 -41.71
CA GLN A 488 14.12 -51.07 -41.85
C GLN A 488 13.27 -52.35 -41.79
N ARG A 489 12.30 -52.39 -40.89
CA ARG A 489 11.34 -53.50 -40.78
C ARG A 489 10.48 -53.65 -42.04
N GLU A 490 9.99 -52.55 -42.59
CA GLU A 490 9.22 -52.56 -43.85
C GLU A 490 10.06 -53.00 -45.05
N LEU A 491 11.31 -52.56 -45.13
CA LEU A 491 12.25 -53.01 -46.17
C LEU A 491 12.49 -54.51 -46.09
N LEU A 492 12.76 -55.04 -44.89
CA LEU A 492 12.91 -56.49 -44.70
C LEU A 492 11.63 -57.26 -45.05
N ARG A 493 10.45 -56.78 -44.66
CA ARG A 493 9.18 -57.41 -45.09
C ARG A 493 8.97 -57.35 -46.60
N ALA A 494 9.36 -56.26 -47.25
CA ALA A 494 9.28 -56.13 -48.70
C ALA A 494 10.28 -57.05 -49.42
N GLU A 495 11.46 -57.26 -48.85
CA GLU A 495 12.42 -58.27 -49.32
C GLU A 495 11.86 -59.68 -49.16
N ALA A 496 11.25 -60.01 -48.01
CA ALA A 496 10.58 -61.30 -47.80
C ALA A 496 9.49 -61.56 -48.85
N HIS A 497 8.66 -60.57 -49.17
CA HIS A 497 7.63 -60.70 -50.20
C HIS A 497 8.22 -60.85 -51.61
N LYS A 498 9.36 -60.21 -51.91
CA LYS A 498 10.07 -60.41 -53.18
C LYS A 498 10.66 -61.81 -53.27
N ASP A 499 11.20 -62.33 -52.17
CA ASP A 499 11.75 -63.68 -52.09
C ASP A 499 10.64 -64.74 -52.23
N GLU A 500 9.48 -64.54 -51.58
CA GLU A 500 8.28 -65.38 -51.76
C GLU A 500 7.79 -65.34 -53.21
N ALA A 501 7.71 -64.16 -53.84
CA ALA A 501 7.31 -64.02 -55.23
C ALA A 501 8.30 -64.69 -56.20
N ALA A 502 9.61 -64.56 -55.93
CA ALA A 502 10.65 -65.23 -56.70
C ALA A 502 10.58 -66.77 -56.53
N GLN A 503 10.22 -67.26 -55.35
CA GLN A 503 9.99 -68.69 -55.12
C GLN A 503 8.80 -69.24 -55.91
N VAL A 504 7.69 -68.50 -55.98
CA VAL A 504 6.52 -68.88 -56.79
C VAL A 504 6.90 -68.93 -58.28
N GLN A 505 7.61 -67.92 -58.78
CA GLN A 505 8.10 -67.91 -60.18
C GLN A 505 9.08 -69.06 -60.46
N ALA A 506 9.97 -69.38 -59.53
CA ALA A 506 10.89 -70.50 -59.67
C ALA A 506 10.16 -71.86 -59.69
N ALA A 507 9.10 -72.02 -58.88
CA ALA A 507 8.25 -73.20 -58.88
C ALA A 507 7.50 -73.37 -60.22
N GLU A 508 6.96 -72.28 -60.78
CA GLU A 508 6.32 -72.28 -62.11
C GLU A 508 7.30 -72.64 -63.23
N ILE A 509 8.55 -72.16 -63.17
CA ILE A 509 9.60 -72.50 -64.14
C ILE A 509 10.00 -73.98 -63.99
N ALA A 510 10.13 -74.48 -62.77
CA ALA A 510 10.45 -75.89 -62.51
C ALA A 510 9.36 -76.83 -63.05
N GLU A 511 8.08 -76.46 -62.93
CA GLU A 511 6.97 -77.20 -63.50
C GLU A 511 7.01 -77.23 -65.04
N LYS A 512 7.28 -76.08 -65.69
CA LYS A 512 7.46 -75.99 -67.15
C LYS A 512 8.63 -76.84 -67.65
N VAL A 513 9.74 -76.87 -66.91
CA VAL A 513 10.89 -77.73 -67.21
C VAL A 513 10.54 -79.21 -67.02
N ALA A 514 9.78 -79.58 -66.00
CA ALA A 514 9.32 -80.95 -65.78
C ALA A 514 8.34 -81.44 -66.87
N VAL A 515 7.58 -80.54 -67.49
CA VAL A 515 6.75 -80.86 -68.67
C VAL A 515 7.62 -81.10 -69.91
N LEU A 516 8.64 -80.27 -70.16
CA LEU A 516 9.58 -80.45 -71.28
C LEU A 516 10.43 -81.74 -71.16
N ARG A 517 10.75 -82.16 -69.93
CA ARG A 517 11.50 -83.39 -69.64
C ARG A 517 10.74 -84.69 -69.95
N ARG A 518 9.41 -84.66 -70.06
CA ARG A 518 8.61 -85.86 -70.43
C ARG A 518 8.72 -86.26 -71.91
N GLY A 519 9.50 -85.54 -72.73
CA GLY A 519 9.54 -85.69 -74.20
C GLY A 519 10.78 -86.32 -74.84
N GLY A 520 11.79 -86.84 -74.13
CA GLY A 520 13.00 -87.37 -74.80
C GLY A 520 13.80 -88.41 -74.01
N ALA A 521 14.02 -89.58 -74.63
CA ALA A 521 14.62 -90.79 -74.05
C ALA A 521 16.16 -90.81 -74.08
N ARG A 522 16.81 -91.20 -72.95
CA ARG A 522 18.20 -91.70 -72.80
C ARG A 522 18.50 -91.98 -71.30
N ASP A 523 18.14 -93.16 -70.81
CA ASP A 523 17.84 -93.38 -69.37
C ASP A 523 19.04 -93.47 -68.41
N ASP A 524 20.25 -93.80 -68.87
CA ASP A 524 21.40 -94.02 -67.95
C ASP A 524 22.20 -92.75 -67.61
N ALA A 525 22.36 -91.82 -68.55
CA ALA A 525 22.95 -90.50 -68.27
C ALA A 525 22.00 -89.62 -67.43
N ILE A 526 20.69 -89.87 -67.55
CA ILE A 526 19.64 -89.22 -66.78
C ILE A 526 19.73 -89.62 -65.31
N ALA A 527 19.98 -90.90 -64.97
CA ALA A 527 20.07 -91.33 -63.56
C ALA A 527 21.23 -90.67 -62.77
N GLN A 528 22.39 -90.47 -63.41
CA GLN A 528 23.51 -89.76 -62.77
C GLN A 528 23.24 -88.26 -62.66
N GLN A 529 22.61 -87.65 -63.69
CA GLN A 529 22.12 -86.27 -63.62
C GLN A 529 21.03 -86.09 -62.56
N GLU A 530 20.12 -87.06 -62.38
CA GLU A 530 19.09 -87.03 -61.34
C GLU A 530 19.69 -87.05 -59.94
N LYS A 531 20.74 -87.85 -59.72
CA LYS A 531 21.42 -87.88 -58.42
C LYS A 531 22.08 -86.53 -58.11
N LEU A 532 22.73 -85.92 -59.11
CA LEU A 532 23.33 -84.59 -58.97
C LEU A 532 22.28 -83.49 -58.80
N LEU A 533 21.16 -83.57 -59.51
CA LEU A 533 20.05 -82.64 -59.36
C LEU A 533 19.40 -82.74 -57.98
N ARG A 534 19.20 -83.96 -57.44
CA ARG A 534 18.67 -84.13 -56.08
C ARG A 534 19.62 -83.58 -55.00
N THR A 535 20.94 -83.70 -55.18
CA THR A 535 21.90 -83.06 -54.27
C THR A 535 21.88 -81.54 -54.40
N ILE A 536 21.80 -81.00 -55.62
CA ILE A 536 21.69 -79.55 -55.84
C ILE A 536 20.36 -79.00 -55.32
N GLU A 537 19.27 -79.75 -55.44
CA GLU A 537 17.95 -79.41 -54.91
C GLU A 537 17.94 -79.46 -53.39
N ALA A 538 18.55 -80.49 -52.77
CA ALA A 538 18.71 -80.58 -51.32
C ALA A 538 19.58 -79.44 -50.77
N ASP A 539 20.71 -79.14 -51.41
CA ASP A 539 21.57 -78.01 -51.07
C ASP A 539 20.85 -76.67 -51.26
N GLY A 540 20.05 -76.55 -52.32
CA GLY A 540 19.22 -75.38 -52.59
C GLY A 540 18.07 -75.20 -51.61
N VAL A 541 17.47 -76.28 -51.08
CA VAL A 541 16.48 -76.23 -50.00
C VAL A 541 17.14 -75.84 -48.69
N HIS A 542 18.30 -76.42 -48.37
CA HIS A 542 19.06 -76.10 -47.15
C HIS A 542 19.56 -74.65 -47.15
N ALA A 543 20.06 -74.14 -48.28
CA ALA A 543 20.46 -72.74 -48.44
C ALA A 543 19.29 -71.77 -48.26
N ARG A 544 18.09 -72.11 -48.77
CA ARG A 544 16.87 -71.33 -48.58
C ARG A 544 16.38 -71.33 -47.13
N GLN A 545 16.44 -72.47 -46.45
CA GLN A 545 16.11 -72.56 -45.02
C GLN A 545 17.06 -71.71 -44.18
N LEU A 546 18.37 -71.74 -44.47
CA LEU A 546 19.36 -70.86 -43.83
C LEU A 546 19.07 -69.37 -44.09
N GLN A 547 18.71 -68.99 -45.31
CA GLN A 547 18.32 -67.61 -45.65
C GLN A 547 17.05 -67.18 -44.92
N GLN A 548 16.02 -68.05 -44.86
CA GLN A 548 14.78 -67.77 -44.13
C GLN A 548 15.03 -67.64 -42.62
N GLN A 549 15.86 -68.50 -42.03
CA GLN A 549 16.26 -68.40 -40.62
C GLN A 549 17.07 -67.14 -40.34
N ALA A 550 18.00 -66.76 -41.24
CA ALA A 550 18.76 -65.52 -41.10
C ALA A 550 17.86 -64.28 -41.20
N HIS A 551 16.87 -64.31 -42.09
CA HIS A 551 15.89 -63.24 -42.24
C HIS A 551 14.97 -63.11 -41.01
N GLN A 552 14.47 -64.23 -40.49
CA GLN A 552 13.69 -64.26 -39.24
C GLN A 552 14.52 -63.73 -38.05
N ALA A 553 15.79 -64.15 -37.94
CA ALA A 553 16.69 -63.65 -36.91
C ALA A 553 16.94 -62.13 -37.00
N GLN A 554 16.97 -61.56 -38.21
CA GLN A 554 17.06 -60.10 -38.41
C GLN A 554 15.79 -59.36 -37.97
N LEU A 555 14.61 -59.90 -38.27
CA LEU A 555 13.33 -59.34 -37.81
C LEU A 555 13.22 -59.40 -36.28
N ASP A 556 13.63 -60.51 -35.67
CA ASP A 556 13.65 -60.68 -34.22
C ASP A 556 14.66 -59.72 -33.55
N ALA A 557 15.83 -59.51 -34.16
CA ALA A 557 16.82 -58.56 -33.67
C ALA A 557 16.27 -57.12 -33.67
N LEU A 558 15.62 -56.69 -34.75
CA LEU A 558 14.97 -55.38 -34.81
C LEU A 558 13.84 -55.24 -33.78
N ALA A 559 13.03 -56.26 -33.58
CA ALA A 559 11.96 -56.24 -32.58
C ALA A 559 12.52 -56.09 -31.14
N VAL A 560 13.65 -56.73 -30.84
CA VAL A 560 14.36 -56.58 -29.56
C VAL A 560 14.95 -55.17 -29.41
N GLU A 561 15.49 -54.58 -30.48
CA GLU A 561 16.00 -53.20 -30.48
C GLU A 561 14.89 -52.17 -30.28
N GLU A 562 13.74 -52.33 -30.95
CA GLU A 562 12.53 -51.51 -30.73
C GLU A 562 12.09 -51.56 -29.26
N GLN A 563 11.99 -52.75 -28.67
CA GLN A 563 11.62 -52.92 -27.26
C GLN A 563 12.62 -52.27 -26.31
N ARG A 564 13.92 -52.40 -26.57
CA ARG A 564 14.96 -51.76 -25.75
C ARG A 564 14.90 -50.24 -25.82
N GLN A 565 14.62 -49.68 -26.99
CA GLN A 565 14.46 -48.24 -27.15
C GLN A 565 13.21 -47.74 -26.43
N GLN A 566 12.08 -48.44 -26.56
CA GLN A 566 10.84 -48.09 -25.85
C GLN A 566 11.04 -48.10 -24.32
N LEU A 567 11.74 -49.11 -23.78
CA LEU A 567 12.05 -49.16 -22.35
C LEU A 567 12.94 -47.99 -21.92
N ARG A 568 13.97 -47.65 -22.70
CA ARG A 568 14.83 -46.49 -22.43
C ARG A 568 14.05 -45.17 -22.42
N GLN A 569 13.10 -45.00 -23.35
CA GLN A 569 12.24 -43.81 -23.40
C GLN A 569 11.38 -43.71 -22.15
N LEU A 570 10.73 -44.80 -21.75
CA LEU A 570 9.91 -44.82 -20.53
C LEU A 570 10.75 -44.52 -19.27
N GLU A 571 11.97 -45.06 -19.19
CA GLU A 571 12.89 -44.77 -18.10
C GLU A 571 13.32 -43.30 -18.08
N GLN A 572 13.67 -42.71 -19.23
CA GLN A 572 14.07 -41.31 -19.33
C GLN A 572 12.91 -40.36 -19.04
N GLU A 573 11.70 -40.66 -19.53
CA GLU A 573 10.49 -39.90 -19.19
C GLU A 573 10.16 -39.99 -17.70
N ALA A 574 10.26 -41.18 -17.11
CA ALA A 574 10.03 -41.36 -15.68
C ALA A 574 11.08 -40.62 -14.83
N GLN A 575 12.36 -40.62 -15.24
CA GLN A 575 13.41 -39.84 -14.59
C GLN A 575 13.12 -38.35 -14.67
N TRP A 576 12.80 -37.84 -15.87
CA TRP A 576 12.44 -36.44 -16.06
C TRP A 576 11.22 -36.00 -15.23
N GLN A 577 10.18 -36.82 -15.18
CA GLN A 577 9.00 -36.56 -14.33
C GLN A 577 9.36 -36.52 -12.86
N ARG A 578 10.24 -37.41 -12.40
CA ARG A 578 10.75 -37.39 -11.01
C ARG A 578 11.55 -36.12 -10.73
N ASP A 579 12.41 -35.69 -11.66
CA ASP A 579 13.19 -34.47 -11.51
C ASP A 579 12.29 -33.23 -11.47
N LEU A 580 11.27 -33.16 -12.34
CA LEU A 580 10.27 -32.08 -12.32
C LEU A 580 9.48 -32.06 -11.01
N LEU A 581 9.05 -33.22 -10.53
CA LEU A 581 8.34 -33.34 -9.25
C LEU A 581 9.24 -32.98 -8.06
N ALA A 582 10.51 -33.40 -8.08
CA ALA A 582 11.48 -33.04 -7.05
C ALA A 582 11.72 -31.53 -7.03
N MET A 583 11.88 -30.90 -8.20
CA MET A 583 12.02 -29.45 -8.32
C MET A 583 10.74 -28.70 -7.89
N SER A 584 9.54 -29.26 -8.14
CA SER A 584 8.30 -28.65 -7.61
C SER A 584 8.19 -28.80 -6.10
N GLN A 585 8.54 -29.97 -5.54
CA GLN A 585 8.51 -30.22 -4.10
C GLN A 585 9.54 -29.37 -3.36
N GLN A 586 10.74 -29.20 -3.92
CA GLN A 586 11.76 -28.33 -3.35
C GLN A 586 11.27 -26.88 -3.28
N ARG A 587 10.61 -26.39 -4.33
CA ARG A 587 10.03 -25.04 -4.35
C ARG A 587 8.87 -24.89 -3.37
N GLU A 588 7.98 -25.88 -3.28
CA GLU A 588 6.91 -25.88 -2.29
C GLU A 588 7.46 -25.90 -0.86
N HIS A 589 8.55 -26.64 -0.63
CA HIS A 589 9.23 -26.67 0.65
C HIS A 589 9.89 -25.32 0.98
N ASP A 590 10.59 -24.70 0.01
CA ASP A 590 11.20 -23.38 0.16
C ASP A 590 10.12 -22.31 0.41
N TYR A 591 8.99 -22.38 -0.29
CA TYR A 591 7.84 -21.50 -0.07
C TYR A 591 7.18 -21.72 1.30
N ALA A 592 6.98 -22.97 1.72
CA ALA A 592 6.41 -23.28 3.03
C ALA A 592 7.34 -22.79 4.16
N ARG A 593 8.64 -22.98 4.00
CA ARG A 593 9.65 -22.45 4.91
C ARG A 593 9.60 -20.93 4.95
N TRP A 594 9.64 -20.27 3.79
CA TRP A 594 9.49 -18.82 3.69
C TRP A 594 8.23 -18.32 4.37
N LYS A 595 7.08 -18.96 4.12
CA LYS A 595 5.80 -18.59 4.71
C LYS A 595 5.85 -18.69 6.23
N SER A 596 6.44 -19.77 6.75
CA SER A 596 6.60 -19.95 8.19
C SER A 596 7.57 -18.93 8.80
N ASP A 597 8.67 -18.61 8.12
CA ASP A 597 9.65 -17.61 8.57
C ASP A 597 9.03 -16.19 8.55
N TYR A 598 8.18 -15.91 7.56
CA TYR A 598 7.47 -14.64 7.42
C TYR A 598 6.36 -14.50 8.48
N GLU A 599 5.52 -15.52 8.66
CA GLU A 599 4.51 -15.54 9.71
C GLU A 599 5.16 -15.42 11.11
N ALA A 600 6.30 -16.06 11.33
CA ALA A 600 7.07 -15.91 12.55
C ALA A 600 7.61 -14.48 12.75
N LEU A 601 8.11 -13.84 11.69
CA LEU A 601 8.58 -12.45 11.73
C LEU A 601 7.43 -11.48 12.05
N VAL A 602 6.28 -11.65 11.39
CA VAL A 602 5.08 -10.85 11.66
C VAL A 602 4.58 -11.08 13.09
N ALA A 603 4.57 -12.33 13.56
CA ALA A 603 4.20 -12.65 14.94
C ALA A 603 5.18 -12.05 15.97
N GLN A 604 6.48 -12.06 15.69
CA GLN A 604 7.48 -11.41 16.54
C GLN A 604 7.28 -9.89 16.60
N GLN A 605 6.98 -9.26 15.46
CA GLN A 605 6.65 -7.83 15.41
C GLN A 605 5.37 -7.51 16.20
N ALA A 606 4.32 -8.31 16.03
CA ALA A 606 3.07 -8.16 16.78
C ALA A 606 3.29 -8.34 18.29
N HIS A 607 4.03 -9.37 18.70
CA HIS A 607 4.35 -9.60 20.10
C HIS A 607 5.20 -8.48 20.70
N ALA A 608 6.20 -7.97 19.96
CA ALA A 608 6.98 -6.82 20.39
C ALA A 608 6.11 -5.56 20.54
N ALA A 609 5.11 -5.37 19.67
CA ALA A 609 4.14 -4.28 19.77
C ALA A 609 3.21 -4.44 21.00
N GLU A 610 2.78 -5.66 21.32
CA GLU A 610 2.00 -5.94 22.53
C GLU A 610 2.79 -5.68 23.81
N LEU A 611 4.03 -6.18 23.90
CA LEU A 611 4.91 -5.91 25.04
C LEU A 611 5.14 -4.41 25.23
N ALA A 612 5.37 -3.69 24.14
CA ALA A 612 5.48 -2.25 24.13
C ALA A 612 4.23 -1.53 24.66
N ARG A 613 3.03 -1.97 24.28
CA ARG A 613 1.77 -1.42 24.80
C ARG A 613 1.64 -1.66 26.30
N ILE A 614 1.97 -2.87 26.75
CA ILE A 614 1.96 -3.22 28.18
C ILE A 614 2.94 -2.34 28.97
N ASP A 615 4.12 -2.06 28.42
CA ASP A 615 5.10 -1.18 29.06
C ASP A 615 4.62 0.27 29.15
N ILE A 616 3.98 0.80 28.09
CA ILE A 616 3.39 2.15 28.09
C ILE A 616 2.27 2.22 29.14
N ASP A 617 1.32 1.28 29.11
CA ASP A 617 0.22 1.20 30.08
C ASP A 617 0.75 1.09 31.52
N ARG A 618 1.86 0.39 31.71
CA ARG A 618 2.52 0.25 33.02
C ARG A 618 3.13 1.58 33.46
N ILE A 619 3.81 2.30 32.57
CA ILE A 619 4.40 3.62 32.87
C ILE A 619 3.29 4.62 33.21
N ASP A 620 2.20 4.65 32.46
CA ASP A 620 1.05 5.54 32.72
C ASP A 620 0.39 5.23 34.06
N LYS A 621 0.21 3.94 34.37
CA LYS A 621 -0.29 3.51 35.68
C LYS A 621 0.66 3.91 36.81
N ILE A 622 1.98 3.85 36.61
CA ILE A 622 2.95 4.30 37.62
C ILE A 622 2.96 5.83 37.75
N GLY A 623 2.80 6.56 36.65
CA GLY A 623 2.73 8.02 36.62
C GLY A 623 1.53 8.57 37.39
N THR A 624 0.39 7.89 37.32
CA THR A 624 -0.87 8.25 38.00
C THR A 624 -0.93 7.87 39.49
N LEU A 625 0.04 7.10 40.00
CA LEU A 625 0.14 6.80 41.44
C LEU A 625 0.61 8.03 42.22
N SER A 626 0.11 8.18 43.45
CA SER A 626 0.67 9.13 44.42
C SER A 626 2.13 8.80 44.71
N ASP A 627 2.92 9.77 45.17
CA ASP A 627 4.34 9.56 45.47
C ASP A 627 4.57 8.47 46.52
N THR A 628 3.63 8.31 47.46
CA THR A 628 3.58 7.19 48.41
C THR A 628 3.31 5.85 47.74
N GLY A 629 2.46 5.81 46.71
CA GLY A 629 2.21 4.63 45.89
C GLY A 629 3.41 4.25 45.01
N LYS A 630 4.15 5.24 44.50
CA LYS A 630 5.40 5.03 43.74
C LYS A 630 6.49 4.42 44.63
N VAL A 631 6.63 4.88 45.88
CA VAL A 631 7.55 4.27 46.86
C VAL A 631 7.14 2.83 47.21
N ALA A 632 5.84 2.57 47.37
CA ALA A 632 5.34 1.23 47.72
C ALA A 632 5.50 0.19 46.60
N MET A 633 5.51 0.63 45.33
CA MET A 633 5.68 -0.24 44.16
C MET A 633 7.14 -0.39 43.71
N ALA A 634 8.03 0.47 44.18
CA ALA A 634 9.45 0.40 43.87
C ALA A 634 10.12 -0.81 44.56
N ALA A 635 11.12 -1.41 43.92
CA ALA A 635 11.94 -2.43 44.55
C ALA A 635 12.61 -1.87 45.82
N ALA A 636 12.77 -2.68 46.87
CA ALA A 636 13.24 -2.24 48.19
C ALA A 636 14.43 -1.25 48.22
N PRO A 637 15.52 -1.41 47.44
CA PRO A 637 16.60 -0.43 47.42
C PRO A 637 16.21 0.90 46.74
N ASN A 638 15.31 0.87 45.75
CA ASN A 638 14.82 2.07 45.08
C ASN A 638 13.76 2.79 45.92
N ALA A 639 12.98 2.04 46.71
CA ALA A 639 11.96 2.59 47.60
C ALA A 639 12.57 3.43 48.73
N SER A 640 13.68 2.99 49.33
CA SER A 640 14.37 3.76 50.38
C SER A 640 14.98 5.05 49.84
N VAL A 641 15.60 5.00 48.65
CA VAL A 641 16.16 6.17 47.96
C VAL A 641 15.05 7.15 47.57
N LEU A 642 13.96 6.67 46.97
CA LEU A 642 12.80 7.51 46.62
C LEU A 642 12.17 8.15 47.85
N ALA A 643 12.04 7.43 48.97
CA ALA A 643 11.52 7.99 50.22
C ALA A 643 12.41 9.10 50.77
N GLN A 644 13.74 8.97 50.62
CA GLN A 644 14.71 9.96 51.06
C GLN A 644 14.72 11.20 50.16
N VAL A 645 14.56 11.03 48.84
CA VAL A 645 14.39 12.14 47.88
C VAL A 645 13.07 12.88 48.14
N LEU A 646 11.96 12.17 48.35
CA LEU A 646 10.68 12.81 48.66
C LEU A 646 10.72 13.57 50.00
N LYS A 647 11.43 13.04 51.00
CA LYS A 647 11.64 13.72 52.28
C LYS A 647 12.42 15.03 52.11
N THR A 648 13.46 15.03 51.29
CA THR A 648 14.28 16.23 51.03
C THR A 648 13.55 17.25 50.16
N GLN A 649 12.74 16.81 49.19
CA GLN A 649 11.85 17.68 48.41
C GLN A 649 10.76 18.35 49.27
N LEU A 650 10.13 17.60 50.20
CA LEU A 650 9.20 18.19 51.17
C LEU A 650 9.89 19.23 52.05
N GLN A 651 11.15 19.01 52.44
CA GLN A 651 11.95 19.97 53.18
C GLN A 651 12.33 21.21 52.37
N ALA A 652 12.50 21.08 51.05
CA ALA A 652 12.77 22.21 50.17
C ALA A 652 11.61 23.22 50.11
N GLY A 653 10.36 22.77 50.28
CA GLY A 653 9.16 23.62 50.34
C GLY A 653 8.88 24.27 51.71
N MET A 654 9.59 23.87 52.77
CA MET A 654 9.35 24.38 54.14
C MET A 654 10.09 25.69 54.43
N SER A 655 9.59 26.43 55.43
CA SER A 655 10.25 27.65 55.92
C SER A 655 11.53 27.30 56.69
N ALA A 656 12.48 28.25 56.76
CA ALA A 656 13.75 28.04 57.46
C ALA A 656 13.54 27.61 58.92
N GLU A 657 12.58 28.21 59.62
CA GLU A 657 12.23 27.89 61.01
C GLU A 657 11.73 26.44 61.18
N GLN A 658 10.97 25.93 60.22
CA GLN A 658 10.46 24.55 60.23
C GLN A 658 11.57 23.52 59.96
N ILE A 659 12.51 23.84 59.06
CA ILE A 659 13.69 23.02 58.78
C ILE A 659 14.59 22.94 60.02
N HIS A 660 14.77 24.06 60.73
CA HIS A 660 15.52 24.11 61.99
C HIS A 660 14.90 23.25 63.09
N ALA A 661 13.58 23.28 63.25
CA ALA A 661 12.88 22.46 64.24
C ALA A 661 13.02 20.95 63.96
N LEU A 662 12.91 20.54 62.70
CA LEU A 662 13.07 19.14 62.30
C LEU A 662 14.52 18.64 62.38
N ALA A 663 15.50 19.50 62.07
CA ALA A 663 16.91 19.18 62.21
C ALA A 663 17.32 19.02 63.69
N ALA A 664 16.74 19.82 64.59
CA ALA A 664 16.97 19.69 66.03
C ALA A 664 16.44 18.35 66.59
N LEU A 665 15.31 17.86 66.07
CA LEU A 665 14.78 16.53 66.41
C LEU A 665 15.65 15.40 65.84
N ALA A 666 16.09 15.51 64.58
CA ALA A 666 16.96 14.52 63.95
C ALA A 666 18.36 14.45 64.61
N ALA A 667 18.86 15.55 65.16
CA ALA A 667 20.10 15.59 65.94
C ALA A 667 20.00 14.76 67.24
N ALA A 668 18.84 14.83 67.90
CA ALA A 668 18.56 14.07 69.12
C ALA A 668 18.44 12.56 68.84
N GLU A 669 17.86 12.18 67.71
CA GLU A 669 17.69 10.76 67.32
C GLU A 669 19.01 10.12 66.86
N ASN A 670 19.88 10.86 66.17
CA ASN A 670 21.10 10.31 65.57
C ASN A 670 22.39 10.59 66.37
N SER A 671 22.28 11.18 67.57
CA SER A 671 23.42 11.56 68.43
C SER A 671 24.45 12.47 67.75
N ILE A 672 24.00 13.35 66.86
CA ILE A 672 24.83 14.33 66.14
C ILE A 672 24.69 15.68 66.84
N ALA A 673 25.75 16.50 66.86
CA ALA A 673 25.67 17.85 67.40
C ALA A 673 24.57 18.67 66.67
N PRO A 674 23.69 19.38 67.39
CA PRO A 674 22.52 20.03 66.80
C PRO A 674 22.88 21.08 65.74
N LEU A 675 24.00 21.76 65.90
CA LEU A 675 24.53 22.71 64.91
C LEU A 675 24.98 22.01 63.61
N ASP A 676 25.55 20.81 63.71
CA ASP A 676 26.03 20.06 62.55
C ASP A 676 24.86 19.44 61.78
N ALA A 677 23.85 18.93 62.48
CA ALA A 677 22.61 18.44 61.88
C ALA A 677 21.83 19.55 61.16
N MET A 678 21.80 20.77 61.72
CA MET A 678 21.19 21.93 61.07
C MET A 678 21.91 22.32 59.78
N ARG A 679 23.25 22.34 59.81
CA ARG A 679 24.07 22.67 58.63
C ARG A 679 23.90 21.64 57.52
N MET A 680 23.93 20.34 57.84
CA MET A 680 23.71 19.28 56.85
C MET A 680 22.29 19.33 56.25
N ALA A 681 21.27 19.64 57.04
CA ALA A 681 19.90 19.80 56.53
C ALA A 681 19.75 21.03 55.62
N GLN A 682 20.39 22.16 55.97
CA GLN A 682 20.40 23.36 55.12
C GLN A 682 21.16 23.15 53.82
N GLU A 683 22.33 22.49 53.86
CA GLU A 683 23.11 22.15 52.67
C GLU A 683 22.34 21.21 51.74
N GLY A 684 21.67 20.18 52.29
CA GLY A 684 20.82 19.28 51.50
C GLY A 684 19.62 19.99 50.87
N VAL A 685 18.92 20.86 51.61
CA VAL A 685 17.80 21.64 51.08
C VAL A 685 18.25 22.65 50.02
N ALA A 686 19.40 23.31 50.21
CA ALA A 686 19.95 24.24 49.23
C ALA A 686 20.36 23.53 47.93
N GLN A 687 20.97 22.34 48.04
CA GLN A 687 21.30 21.50 46.88
C GLN A 687 20.04 21.04 46.13
N GLU A 688 18.99 20.62 46.84
CA GLU A 688 17.72 20.23 46.22
C GLU A 688 16.99 21.43 45.57
N ARG A 689 16.99 22.61 46.20
CA ARG A 689 16.44 23.82 45.56
C ARG A 689 17.21 24.18 44.28
N GLY A 690 18.54 24.12 44.32
CA GLY A 690 19.37 24.32 43.13
C GLY A 690 19.15 23.23 42.06
N TYR A 691 18.91 21.98 42.47
CA TYR A 691 18.57 20.89 41.57
C TYR A 691 17.19 21.09 40.92
N LEU A 692 16.16 21.49 41.67
CA LEU A 692 14.82 21.80 41.16
C LEU A 692 14.83 23.01 40.23
N GLU A 693 15.60 24.05 40.55
CA GLU A 693 15.80 25.20 39.67
C GLU A 693 16.52 24.78 38.38
N ALA A 694 17.58 23.97 38.47
CA ALA A 694 18.27 23.44 37.30
C ALA A 694 17.38 22.48 36.48
N GLN A 695 16.48 21.74 37.12
CA GLN A 695 15.51 20.88 36.45
C GLN A 695 14.44 21.73 35.75
N ALA A 696 13.90 22.76 36.40
CA ALA A 696 12.97 23.71 35.78
C ALA A 696 13.61 24.47 34.62
N GLU A 697 14.90 24.80 34.72
CA GLU A 697 15.70 25.40 33.66
C GLU A 697 15.91 24.40 32.50
N ARG A 698 16.19 23.12 32.79
CA ARG A 698 16.26 22.05 31.78
C ARG A 698 14.91 21.79 31.13
N GLU A 699 13.82 21.81 31.88
CA GLU A 699 12.45 21.65 31.37
C GLU A 699 12.07 22.86 30.51
N ARG A 700 12.44 24.09 30.89
CA ARG A 700 12.32 25.27 30.02
C ARG A 700 13.14 25.12 28.75
N ARG A 701 14.39 24.66 28.84
CA ARG A 701 15.25 24.42 27.67
C ARG A 701 14.71 23.31 26.79
N GLN A 702 14.21 22.22 27.38
CA GLN A 702 13.55 21.14 26.66
C GLN A 702 12.25 21.63 26.02
N GLN A 703 11.45 22.47 26.69
CA GLN A 703 10.29 23.12 26.08
C GLN A 703 10.71 23.99 24.88
N LEU A 704 11.79 24.75 24.99
CA LEU A 704 12.35 25.54 23.89
C LEU A 704 12.91 24.66 22.75
N ASP A 705 13.58 23.56 23.06
CA ASP A 705 14.10 22.59 22.10
C ASP A 705 12.96 21.80 21.44
N LEU A 706 11.87 21.50 22.16
CA LEU A 706 10.66 20.91 21.63
C LEU A 706 10.00 21.87 20.65
N ILE A 707 9.91 23.16 21.01
CA ILE A 707 9.45 24.21 20.08
C ILE A 707 10.37 24.27 18.86
N ALA A 708 11.69 24.19 19.03
CA ALA A 708 12.65 24.20 17.93
C ALA A 708 12.58 22.94 17.03
N LEU A 709 12.46 21.75 17.61
CA LEU A 709 12.31 20.48 16.90
C LEU A 709 10.94 20.35 16.25
N GLN A 710 9.89 20.90 16.85
CA GLN A 710 8.59 21.03 16.24
C GLN A 710 8.70 21.98 15.04
N ASN A 711 9.35 23.13 15.19
CA ASN A 711 9.62 24.02 14.04
C ASN A 711 10.43 23.31 12.93
N ALA A 712 11.43 22.50 13.27
CA ALA A 712 12.22 21.73 12.31
C ALA A 712 11.45 20.56 11.67
N ALA A 713 10.70 19.77 12.43
CA ALA A 713 9.87 18.67 11.94
C ALA A 713 8.71 19.18 11.08
N HIS A 714 8.13 20.32 11.44
CA HIS A 714 7.17 21.03 10.59
C HIS A 714 7.84 21.46 9.28
N SER A 715 9.09 21.94 9.29
CA SER A 715 9.81 22.25 8.05
C SER A 715 10.10 21.00 7.19
N HIS A 716 10.45 19.86 7.80
CA HIS A 716 10.71 18.60 7.10
C HIS A 716 9.43 17.94 6.57
N GLY A 717 8.33 17.97 7.34
CA GLY A 717 7.02 17.46 6.92
C GLY A 717 6.44 18.26 5.76
N LEU A 718 6.61 19.60 5.77
CA LEU A 718 6.23 20.46 4.64
C LEU A 718 7.05 20.14 3.38
N ASN A 719 8.35 19.86 3.54
CA ASN A 719 9.19 19.44 2.42
C ASN A 719 8.80 18.07 1.86
N ALA A 720 8.46 17.08 2.70
CA ALA A 720 8.05 15.74 2.28
C ALA A 720 6.68 15.74 1.57
N GLN A 721 5.72 16.52 2.07
CA GLN A 721 4.38 16.63 1.48
C GLN A 721 4.38 17.43 0.16
N ALA A 722 5.28 18.41 0.02
CA ALA A 722 5.53 19.08 -1.25
C ALA A 722 6.05 18.12 -2.34
N GLN A 723 6.72 17.02 -1.98
CA GLN A 723 7.20 16.03 -2.97
C GLN A 723 6.06 15.15 -3.51
N LEU A 724 5.06 14.84 -2.69
CA LEU A 724 3.90 14.03 -3.09
C LEU A 724 2.93 14.83 -4.00
N GLY A 725 2.89 16.16 -3.88
CA GLY A 725 2.05 17.03 -4.73
C GLY A 725 2.57 17.24 -6.15
N VAL A 726 3.89 17.20 -6.38
CA VAL A 726 4.49 17.37 -7.73
C VAL A 726 4.34 16.11 -8.58
N ALA A 727 4.39 14.92 -7.97
CA ALA A 727 4.20 13.63 -8.63
C ALA A 727 2.78 13.44 -9.22
N VAL A 728 1.76 14.03 -8.59
CA VAL A 728 0.36 13.93 -9.05
C VAL A 728 0.04 14.95 -10.15
N ALA A 729 0.74 16.10 -10.20
CA ALA A 729 0.50 17.15 -11.20
C ALA A 729 1.08 16.81 -12.59
N GLN A 730 2.11 15.96 -12.68
CA GLN A 730 2.71 15.57 -13.96
C GLN A 730 1.93 14.49 -14.72
N ALA A 731 1.03 13.75 -14.06
CA ALA A 731 0.21 12.71 -14.68
C ALA A 731 -1.01 13.26 -15.45
N VAL A 732 -1.36 14.56 -15.33
CA VAL A 732 -2.70 15.07 -15.75
C VAL A 732 -2.67 16.10 -16.89
N ALA A 733 -1.53 16.67 -17.28
CA ALA A 733 -1.54 17.78 -18.25
C ALA A 733 -1.10 17.39 -19.67
N GLY A 734 -2.03 16.80 -20.44
CA GLY A 734 -2.04 16.83 -21.90
C GLY A 734 -3.09 17.79 -22.44
N SER A 735 -2.70 18.78 -23.27
CA SER A 735 -3.47 19.44 -24.37
C SER A 735 -2.77 20.76 -24.81
N THR A 736 -2.10 20.79 -25.98
CA THR A 736 -2.48 21.19 -27.37
C THR A 736 -1.86 22.56 -27.79
N PRO A 737 -1.39 22.72 -29.06
CA PRO A 737 -0.11 23.37 -29.32
C PRO A 737 -0.18 24.75 -30.00
N ALA A 738 0.69 25.66 -29.59
CA ALA A 738 1.09 26.82 -30.40
C ALA A 738 1.86 26.34 -31.64
N ARG A 739 1.65 26.94 -32.81
CA ARG A 739 2.44 26.64 -34.02
C ARG A 739 3.88 27.07 -33.78
N CYS A 740 4.75 26.08 -33.62
CA CYS A 740 6.18 26.26 -33.47
C CYS A 740 6.88 25.90 -34.77
N CYS A 741 8.02 26.52 -35.05
CA CYS A 741 8.90 26.02 -36.10
C CYS A 741 9.40 24.60 -35.75
N SER A 742 10.06 23.90 -36.68
CA SER A 742 10.61 22.55 -36.43
C SER A 742 11.58 22.48 -35.25
N ASN A 743 12.12 23.63 -34.83
CA ASN A 743 13.01 23.76 -33.68
C ASN A 743 12.29 24.22 -32.40
N GLY A 744 10.95 24.24 -32.38
CA GLY A 744 10.16 24.50 -31.18
C GLY A 744 9.96 25.96 -30.80
N HIS A 745 10.44 26.93 -31.59
CA HIS A 745 10.18 28.34 -31.33
C HIS A 745 8.77 28.74 -31.73
N ALA A 746 8.06 29.43 -30.83
CA ALA A 746 6.73 29.96 -31.08
C ALA A 746 6.77 31.04 -32.18
N LEU A 747 5.92 30.89 -33.19
CA LEU A 747 5.77 31.88 -34.25
C LEU A 747 5.02 33.11 -33.76
N ARG A 748 5.36 34.29 -34.29
CA ARG A 748 4.65 35.54 -33.96
C ARG A 748 3.21 35.46 -34.48
N SER A 749 2.26 35.83 -33.65
CA SER A 749 0.85 35.94 -34.03
C SER A 749 0.62 37.10 -34.99
N GLY A 750 -0.13 36.87 -36.07
CA GLY A 750 -0.55 37.92 -37.02
C GLY A 750 0.29 38.08 -38.29
N HIS A 751 1.36 37.31 -38.49
CA HIS A 751 2.20 37.36 -39.69
C HIS A 751 2.31 35.98 -40.38
N PRO A 752 1.27 35.55 -41.13
CA PRO A 752 1.24 34.25 -41.81
C PRO A 752 2.10 34.19 -43.08
N GLU A 753 2.63 35.32 -43.55
CA GLU A 753 3.40 35.46 -44.80
C GLU A 753 4.92 35.19 -44.60
N ASP A 754 5.36 34.99 -43.35
CA ASP A 754 6.78 34.85 -43.01
C ASP A 754 7.32 33.49 -43.51
N LYS A 755 8.24 33.54 -44.46
CA LYS A 755 8.87 32.34 -45.05
C LYS A 755 9.95 31.71 -44.16
N PHE A 756 10.40 32.42 -43.11
CA PHE A 756 11.48 31.98 -42.23
C PHE A 756 11.18 32.36 -40.77
N CYS A 757 11.61 31.51 -39.83
CA CYS A 757 11.46 31.75 -38.40
C CYS A 757 12.33 32.93 -37.94
N ALA A 758 11.74 33.94 -37.30
CA ALA A 758 12.46 35.13 -36.82
C ALA A 758 13.53 34.85 -35.74
N ALA A 759 13.44 33.73 -35.02
CA ALA A 759 14.38 33.39 -33.95
C ALA A 759 15.58 32.55 -34.42
N CYS A 760 15.39 31.68 -35.41
CA CYS A 760 16.44 30.74 -35.85
C CYS A 760 16.70 30.70 -37.36
N GLY A 761 15.95 31.46 -38.17
CA GLY A 761 16.16 31.56 -39.61
C GLY A 761 15.76 30.33 -40.43
N VAL A 762 15.22 29.27 -39.81
CA VAL A 762 14.77 28.06 -40.50
C VAL A 762 13.53 28.35 -41.35
N ALA A 763 13.52 27.83 -42.58
CA ALA A 763 12.40 27.99 -43.51
C ALA A 763 11.12 27.38 -42.92
N LEU A 764 10.06 28.18 -42.88
CA LEU A 764 8.74 27.74 -42.48
C LEU A 764 8.08 27.14 -43.72
N GLN A 765 7.63 25.89 -43.63
CA GLN A 765 6.90 25.26 -44.74
C GLN A 765 5.60 26.04 -44.99
N PRO A 766 5.20 26.27 -46.26
CA PRO A 766 4.05 27.09 -46.61
C PRO A 766 2.73 26.58 -46.04
#